data_AF-A0A2C9WFM4-F1
#
_entry.id   AF-A0A2C9WFM4-F1
#
_cell.length_a   1.000
_cell.length_b   1.000
_cell.length_c   1.000
_cell.angle_alpha   90.00
_cell.angle_beta   90.00
_cell.angle_gamma   90.00
#
_symmetry.space_group_name_H-M   'P 1'
#
loop_
_entity.id
_entity.type
_entity.pdbx_description
1 polymer ?
#
loop_
_entity_poly.entity_id
_entity_poly.type
_entity_poly.pdbx_seq_one_letter_code
_entity_poly.pdbx_strand_id
1 'polypeptide(L)'
;MTRFRGEDTRDNFTSHLYSDLNRKKILTFMDNTNLRKGEEISKSICKAIEKSSLSVIIFSEKYAFSKWCLDEVVKILECKKMNGQLVIPVFYRIDPMHVRNQSGSFEAAFAKHEQEKIDKVERWRAALKEAANVSGWDSMVTSILTYKYFYVLIRGRPDSKLIEEIVGDILKKLYEISPSKSIGLVGIDSRLKQIESLLCMDSTNVLMVGIWGMGGIGKTTLAGAIFDRISIQYESCCFLVNVREQLKRCQLAQLRDELFSKLLEENIDTRTLSLGVNFLKDRLRRKKVLVVLDDIDTSTRLQELLPEQREMFGPGSRILVTSRDKQVLKIAVDEIYEVEELNHEEALQLFCLNAFKKTCLEIDYLERSKRVVNYAKGNPLALRVLGSALLGRNEEDWDSALEKLENVQNFEIQNVLRISYDGLNRDEKKIFLDIACFFRGEDRNFAMKILSGCYSSVHYTISTFIDKSLVSVSNNKLEMHDLLQEMGWSIVGEESELENRSRLWNPKDVYCVLTKKKGTKAIEGISLDLSAAREMHLESDAFAGMDHMRILKFYMSNSSIGYKDKVQLPRRGLRSLSDELRYLHWYRFPSKSLPLKFCAENLVVLDLPHSNVEQLWTGEQDLMNLKQIGLSYSKYLTKIPDLSQAKNVESINLEGCKSLVELPSSIQYLHKLEYLNLRLCKSLRRLPSRIDSKLLRILDISHCPNVKHCPEILENVEELHLCRSGLKELPQSVHKVKALEIVWLIGCSNITKFPHVSMNVRELYLSETSIKEVPSSIEFLTGLEILEMISCSKLQRIPSSISKLKSLEILVLSRCSKLENFPEILEPMESLACLYLDYCENLKSLPDSIYNLKSLEHLHLSGTAIQELPSSIEHLNCLKELKLDECKKLVSLPTSIRKVSELRSIYLNHCKNLRALPELPQSLKVVEANGCRAMEAFSSSKKFSFMNLCFTNCFRLDQRARSEIVENSHSTVQFLTSKFGEYKDQVRILFQGSEIPECFHEQTLGTSLSIQLPANWHQYQGIAFCIVFTSEDPSIVCRISRFTCESHFRSNNKENEEKIFNWVCFVDDLHLHEPDQVLLWYDPCIKALKGDGSDKEEDWFSKYSSASFQFYPQRWRKFQKHCNVKKCGVLLL
;
A
#
# COMPACT_ATOMS: atom_id res chain seq x y z
N MET A 1 21.63 23.14 33.48
CA MET A 1 22.74 23.75 34.26
C MET A 1 24.07 23.25 33.71
N THR A 2 25.08 24.11 33.56
CA THR A 2 26.46 23.74 33.13
C THR A 2 27.48 24.50 33.99
N ARG A 3 28.07 23.84 34.98
CA ARG A 3 29.13 24.39 35.84
C ARG A 3 30.29 23.38 35.92
N PHE A 4 31.50 23.77 35.50
CA PHE A 4 32.71 22.92 35.60
C PHE A 4 33.96 23.77 35.87
N ARG A 5 34.78 23.41 36.87
CA ARG A 5 36.21 23.79 36.93
C ARG A 5 37.07 22.52 36.81
N GLY A 6 38.14 22.48 35.99
CA GLY A 6 38.62 23.54 35.09
C GLY A 6 40.08 23.46 34.65
N GLU A 7 40.50 22.40 33.96
CA GLU A 7 41.69 22.46 33.08
C GLU A 7 41.38 21.98 31.65
N ASP A 8 40.54 20.96 31.49
CA ASP A 8 40.46 20.25 30.20
C ASP A 8 39.36 20.78 29.24
N THR A 9 38.19 21.23 29.75
CA THR A 9 36.99 21.49 28.92
C THR A 9 36.33 22.88 29.07
N ARG A 10 36.86 23.74 29.95
CA ARG A 10 36.18 24.97 30.41
C ARG A 10 36.21 26.08 29.36
N ASP A 11 37.39 26.38 28.83
CA ASP A 11 37.62 27.51 27.91
C ASP A 11 37.51 27.09 26.42
N ASN A 12 37.10 25.85 26.15
CA ASN A 12 36.88 25.32 24.81
C ASN A 12 35.41 24.87 24.66
N PHE A 13 35.15 23.57 24.70
CA PHE A 13 33.86 22.91 24.47
C PHE A 13 32.70 23.47 25.29
N THR A 14 32.88 23.65 26.61
CA THR A 14 31.78 24.10 27.50
C THR A 14 31.38 25.55 27.23
N SER A 15 32.34 26.42 26.92
CA SER A 15 32.09 27.84 26.64
C SER A 15 31.27 28.03 25.34
N HIS A 16 31.58 27.26 24.32
CA HIS A 16 30.85 27.25 23.05
C HIS A 16 29.44 26.68 23.21
N LEU A 17 29.28 25.58 23.95
CA LEU A 17 27.97 25.00 24.26
C LEU A 17 27.05 26.01 24.97
N TYR A 18 27.56 26.76 25.94
CA TYR A 18 26.79 27.78 26.66
C TYR A 18 26.35 28.95 25.77
N SER A 19 27.25 29.44 24.92
CA SER A 19 26.93 30.51 23.96
C SER A 19 25.79 30.11 23.03
N ASP A 20 25.83 28.89 22.49
CA ASP A 20 24.83 28.40 21.54
C ASP A 20 23.46 28.14 22.19
N LEU A 21 23.43 27.63 23.43
CA LEU A 21 22.19 27.49 24.20
C LEU A 21 21.50 28.86 24.41
N ASN A 22 22.27 29.90 24.76
CA ASN A 22 21.72 31.25 24.94
C ASN A 22 21.24 31.86 23.62
N ARG A 23 21.95 31.64 22.51
CA ARG A 23 21.53 32.10 21.17
C ARG A 23 20.19 31.49 20.76
N LYS A 24 19.89 30.27 21.21
CA LYS A 24 18.59 29.59 21.03
C LYS A 24 17.54 29.98 22.08
N LYS A 25 17.79 31.03 22.87
CA LYS A 25 16.91 31.53 23.94
C LYS A 25 16.63 30.49 25.05
N ILE A 26 17.52 29.53 25.26
CA ILE A 26 17.42 28.57 26.37
C ILE A 26 18.05 29.19 27.63
N LEU A 27 17.25 29.33 28.68
CA LEU A 27 17.69 29.83 29.98
C LEU A 27 18.71 28.86 30.61
N THR A 28 20.00 29.20 30.52
CA THR A 28 21.09 28.33 30.96
C THR A 28 21.85 28.92 32.15
N PHE A 29 22.03 28.13 33.21
CA PHE A 29 22.82 28.51 34.39
C PHE A 29 24.29 28.08 34.22
N MET A 30 25.23 29.04 34.34
CA MET A 30 26.68 28.84 34.35
C MET A 30 27.33 29.54 35.55
N ASP A 31 28.50 29.04 35.96
CA ASP A 31 29.23 29.45 37.15
C ASP A 31 29.29 30.93 37.45
N ASN A 32 29.98 31.59 36.54
CA ASN A 32 30.77 32.77 36.78
C ASN A 32 29.96 33.99 36.38
N THR A 33 28.83 33.75 35.71
CA THR A 33 27.91 34.73 35.18
C THR A 33 26.70 34.90 36.10
N ASN A 34 26.27 33.86 36.83
CA ASN A 34 24.96 33.86 37.50
C ASN A 34 25.02 33.82 39.05
N LEU A 35 26.20 33.73 39.68
CA LEU A 35 26.32 33.83 41.15
C LEU A 35 26.41 35.29 41.62
N ARG A 36 25.62 35.64 42.65
CA ARG A 36 25.75 36.92 43.35
C ARG A 36 27.05 36.94 44.18
N LYS A 37 27.86 37.99 44.05
CA LYS A 37 29.09 38.17 44.84
C LYS A 37 28.72 38.29 46.33
N GLY A 38 29.26 37.41 47.18
CA GLY A 38 29.03 37.40 48.64
C GLY A 38 28.23 36.21 49.20
N GLU A 39 27.69 35.31 48.36
CA GLU A 39 26.97 34.11 48.81
C GLU A 39 27.88 32.87 48.97
N GLU A 40 27.46 31.94 49.85
CA GLU A 40 28.13 30.64 50.04
C GLU A 40 27.96 29.75 48.79
N ILE A 41 29.06 29.54 48.05
CA ILE A 41 29.10 28.93 46.72
C ILE A 41 28.38 27.57 46.66
N SER A 42 28.55 26.72 47.67
CA SER A 42 27.96 25.37 47.74
C SER A 42 26.42 25.39 47.80
N LYS A 43 25.84 26.28 48.61
CA LYS A 43 24.37 26.35 48.81
C LYS A 43 23.65 26.90 47.58
N SER A 44 24.23 27.90 46.91
CA SER A 44 23.61 28.50 45.72
C SER A 44 23.67 27.55 44.51
N ILE A 45 24.70 26.69 44.42
CA ILE A 45 24.81 25.64 43.39
C ILE A 45 23.77 24.54 43.60
N CYS A 46 23.61 24.01 44.83
CA CYS A 46 22.59 22.99 45.11
C CYS A 46 21.16 23.45 44.74
N LYS A 47 20.83 24.71 45.07
CA LYS A 47 19.53 25.31 44.70
C LYS A 47 19.34 25.44 43.18
N ALA A 48 20.41 25.70 42.42
CA ALA A 48 20.35 25.78 40.97
C ALA A 48 20.17 24.40 40.32
N ILE A 49 20.79 23.35 40.87
CA ILE A 49 20.60 21.96 40.43
C ILE A 49 19.13 21.56 40.63
N GLU A 50 18.58 21.83 41.82
CA GLU A 50 17.20 21.49 42.19
C GLU A 50 16.14 22.17 41.31
N LYS A 51 16.39 23.41 40.89
CA LYS A 51 15.46 24.20 40.04
C LYS A 51 15.59 23.95 38.55
N SER A 52 16.58 23.16 38.12
CA SER A 52 16.85 22.95 36.70
C SER A 52 16.00 21.81 36.14
N SER A 53 15.29 22.04 35.02
CA SER A 53 14.54 20.98 34.32
C SER A 53 15.46 19.93 33.67
N LEU A 54 16.68 20.32 33.32
CA LEU A 54 17.68 19.49 32.64
C LEU A 54 19.11 19.82 33.10
N SER A 55 19.92 18.78 33.30
CA SER A 55 21.34 18.85 33.68
C SER A 55 22.23 18.13 32.68
N VAL A 56 23.32 18.77 32.26
CA VAL A 56 24.31 18.20 31.33
C VAL A 56 25.61 17.92 32.11
N ILE A 57 26.07 16.67 32.09
CA ILE A 57 27.29 16.23 32.79
C ILE A 57 28.38 16.00 31.74
N ILE A 58 29.53 16.68 31.83
CA ILE A 58 30.63 16.55 30.87
C ILE A 58 31.79 15.81 31.53
N PHE A 59 31.93 14.52 31.24
CA PHE A 59 33.05 13.70 31.69
C PHE A 59 34.30 13.98 30.85
N SER A 60 35.44 14.11 31.53
CA SER A 60 36.76 14.31 30.95
C SER A 60 37.79 13.50 31.72
N GLU A 61 39.00 13.37 31.19
CA GLU A 61 40.08 12.54 31.76
C GLU A 61 40.37 12.88 33.24
N LYS A 62 40.37 14.17 33.61
CA LYS A 62 40.64 14.61 34.99
C LYS A 62 39.39 14.83 35.86
N TYR A 63 38.20 14.47 35.37
CA TYR A 63 36.93 14.77 36.06
C TYR A 63 36.89 14.25 37.51
N ALA A 64 37.33 13.00 37.73
CA ALA A 64 37.27 12.35 39.04
C ALA A 64 38.29 12.88 40.08
N PHE A 65 39.25 13.71 39.69
CA PHE A 65 40.19 14.32 40.65
C PHE A 65 39.53 15.43 41.50
N SER A 66 38.39 15.97 41.05
CA SER A 66 37.66 17.04 41.75
C SER A 66 36.55 16.48 42.65
N LYS A 67 36.70 16.65 43.97
CA LYS A 67 35.67 16.29 44.96
C LYS A 67 34.35 17.03 44.71
N TRP A 68 34.42 18.27 44.22
CA TRP A 68 33.25 19.08 43.89
C TRP A 68 32.46 18.50 42.72
N CYS A 69 33.14 18.08 41.65
CA CYS A 69 32.48 17.46 40.49
C CYS A 69 31.82 16.12 40.86
N LEU A 70 32.41 15.37 41.79
CA LEU A 70 31.83 14.14 42.32
C LEU A 70 30.60 14.39 43.21
N ASP A 71 30.67 15.37 44.12
CA ASP A 71 29.54 15.77 44.96
C ASP A 71 28.36 16.35 44.13
N GLU A 72 28.65 17.08 43.03
CA GLU A 72 27.63 17.61 42.12
C GLU A 72 26.90 16.51 41.33
N VAL A 73 27.60 15.48 40.83
CA VAL A 73 26.97 14.35 40.13
C VAL A 73 26.05 13.57 41.05
N VAL A 74 26.46 13.36 42.31
CA VAL A 74 25.58 12.77 43.34
C VAL A 74 24.30 13.59 43.48
N LYS A 75 24.40 14.92 43.61
CA LYS A 75 23.24 15.79 43.76
C LYS A 75 22.34 15.83 42.51
N ILE A 76 22.92 15.83 41.31
CA ILE A 76 22.17 15.77 40.04
C ILE A 76 21.37 14.47 39.94
N LEU A 77 21.95 13.33 40.33
CA LEU A 77 21.25 12.05 40.30
C LEU A 77 20.20 11.94 41.41
N GLU A 78 20.42 12.54 42.58
CA GLU A 78 19.38 12.70 43.60
C GLU A 78 18.19 13.50 43.05
N CYS A 79 18.43 14.62 42.36
CA CYS A 79 17.38 15.42 41.73
C CYS A 79 16.71 14.72 40.53
N LYS A 80 17.44 13.89 39.77
CA LYS A 80 16.87 13.00 38.74
C LYS A 80 15.84 12.05 39.35
N LYS A 81 16.16 11.42 40.48
CA LYS A 81 15.28 10.47 41.18
C LYS A 81 14.09 11.15 41.83
N MET A 82 14.28 12.32 42.47
CA MET A 82 13.22 12.99 43.23
C MET A 82 12.34 13.91 42.39
N ASN A 83 12.90 14.62 41.41
CA ASN A 83 12.22 15.70 40.67
C ASN A 83 12.02 15.36 39.19
N GLY A 84 12.37 14.15 38.74
CA GLY A 84 12.26 13.75 37.32
C GLY A 84 13.15 14.54 36.37
N GLN A 85 14.19 15.19 36.89
CA GLN A 85 15.11 16.01 36.11
C GLN A 85 15.82 15.19 35.03
N LEU A 86 15.85 15.67 33.78
CA LEU A 86 16.61 15.00 32.72
C LEU A 86 18.12 15.18 32.91
N VAL A 87 18.87 14.11 32.69
CA VAL A 87 20.33 14.09 32.81
C VAL A 87 20.94 13.62 31.50
N ILE A 88 21.85 14.41 30.93
CA ILE A 88 22.55 14.10 29.68
C ILE A 88 24.06 14.04 29.94
N PRO A 89 24.68 12.85 29.92
CA PRO A 89 26.13 12.75 29.98
C PRO A 89 26.78 13.02 28.61
N VAL A 90 27.94 13.66 28.63
CA VAL A 90 28.82 13.92 27.49
C VAL A 90 30.20 13.39 27.85
N PHE A 91 30.68 12.40 27.12
CA PHE A 91 32.00 11.79 27.29
C PHE A 91 32.98 12.50 26.34
N TYR A 92 33.64 13.52 26.87
CA TYR A 92 34.56 14.36 26.11
C TYR A 92 36.00 13.84 26.24
N ARG A 93 36.53 13.30 25.15
CA ARG A 93 37.84 12.68 24.99
C ARG A 93 38.14 11.60 26.04
N ILE A 94 37.12 10.85 26.46
CA ILE A 94 37.24 9.76 27.42
C ILE A 94 36.30 8.62 27.04
N ASP A 95 36.77 7.38 27.14
CA ASP A 95 35.93 6.18 26.94
C ASP A 95 34.89 6.09 28.08
N PRO A 96 33.58 5.98 27.78
CA PRO A 96 32.53 5.77 28.78
C PRO A 96 32.80 4.60 29.74
N MET A 97 33.52 3.56 29.29
CA MET A 97 33.91 2.41 30.11
C MET A 97 34.85 2.80 31.26
N HIS A 98 35.75 3.78 31.06
CA HIS A 98 36.63 4.28 32.11
C HIS A 98 35.84 4.98 33.22
N VAL A 99 34.77 5.71 32.86
CA VAL A 99 33.88 6.35 33.83
C VAL A 99 33.01 5.31 34.54
N ARG A 100 32.49 4.31 33.80
CA ARG A 100 31.58 3.26 34.31
C ARG A 100 32.26 2.28 35.27
N ASN A 101 33.48 1.86 34.95
CA ASN A 101 34.24 0.89 35.74
C ASN A 101 35.25 1.56 36.67
N GLN A 102 35.36 2.89 36.62
CA GLN A 102 36.36 3.69 37.34
C GLN A 102 37.79 3.16 37.11
N SER A 103 38.11 2.83 35.86
CA SER A 103 39.41 2.32 35.42
C SER A 103 40.24 3.43 34.77
N GLY A 104 41.57 3.25 34.65
CA GLY A 104 42.44 4.23 33.99
C GLY A 104 42.61 5.52 34.81
N SER A 105 42.34 6.69 34.22
CA SER A 105 42.53 7.99 34.93
C SER A 105 41.59 8.15 36.14
N PHE A 106 40.41 7.51 36.10
CA PHE A 106 39.47 7.50 37.22
C PHE A 106 39.96 6.60 38.35
N GLU A 107 40.62 5.48 38.04
CA GLU A 107 41.22 4.59 39.04
C GLU A 107 42.28 5.31 39.86
N ALA A 108 43.18 6.03 39.18
CA ALA A 108 44.21 6.85 39.82
C ALA A 108 43.62 7.96 40.70
N ALA A 109 42.51 8.58 40.29
CA ALA A 109 41.81 9.58 41.09
C ALA A 109 41.18 8.98 42.35
N PHE A 110 40.53 7.82 42.24
CA PHE A 110 39.89 7.16 43.38
C PHE A 110 40.90 6.58 44.37
N ALA A 111 42.03 6.04 43.92
CA ALA A 111 43.12 5.59 44.78
C ALA A 111 43.64 6.72 45.70
N LYS A 112 43.60 7.98 45.22
CA LYS A 112 43.97 9.16 46.03
C LYS A 112 42.88 9.54 47.04
N HIS A 113 41.60 9.47 46.66
CA HIS A 113 40.49 9.85 47.56
C HIS A 113 40.25 8.83 48.68
N GLU A 114 40.55 7.55 48.44
CA GLU A 114 40.45 6.46 49.42
C GLU A 114 41.39 6.62 50.61
N GLN A 115 42.50 7.35 50.44
CA GLN A 115 43.44 7.66 51.53
C GLN A 115 42.92 8.75 52.48
N GLU A 116 41.89 9.51 52.10
CA GLU A 116 41.46 10.72 52.83
C GLU A 116 40.08 10.63 53.49
N LYS A 117 39.07 9.96 52.88
CA LYS A 117 37.71 9.78 53.46
C LYS A 117 36.96 8.59 52.85
N ILE A 118 36.91 7.46 53.55
CA ILE A 118 36.33 6.19 53.06
C ILE A 118 34.80 6.28 52.82
N ASP A 119 34.03 6.90 53.72
CA ASP A 119 32.56 6.87 53.67
C ASP A 119 31.91 7.59 52.47
N LYS A 120 32.62 8.53 51.83
CA LYS A 120 32.11 9.26 50.65
C LYS A 120 32.42 8.55 49.33
N VAL A 121 33.45 7.71 49.31
CA VAL A 121 33.96 7.09 48.08
C VAL A 121 32.93 6.15 47.47
N GLU A 122 32.23 5.36 48.27
CA GLU A 122 31.20 4.45 47.79
C GLU A 122 30.03 5.20 47.11
N ARG A 123 29.61 6.33 47.68
CA ARG A 123 28.57 7.19 47.08
C ARG A 123 29.01 7.77 45.74
N TRP A 124 30.27 8.19 45.63
CA TRP A 124 30.81 8.71 44.37
C TRP A 124 30.95 7.61 43.30
N ARG A 125 31.42 6.41 43.67
CA ARG A 125 31.50 5.26 42.75
C ARG A 125 30.12 4.86 42.21
N ALA A 126 29.11 4.79 43.09
CA ALA A 126 27.74 4.51 42.70
C ALA A 126 27.17 5.56 41.74
N ALA A 127 27.38 6.85 42.04
CA ALA A 127 26.89 7.96 41.22
C ALA A 127 27.55 8.01 39.83
N LEU A 128 28.86 7.76 39.72
CA LEU A 128 29.55 7.71 38.42
C LEU A 128 29.10 6.52 37.58
N LYS A 129 28.95 5.34 38.20
CA LYS A 129 28.42 4.15 37.51
C LYS A 129 27.00 4.40 37.00
N GLU A 130 26.15 5.03 37.80
CA GLU A 130 24.79 5.39 37.42
C GLU A 130 24.75 6.43 36.29
N ALA A 131 25.57 7.49 36.38
CA ALA A 131 25.64 8.51 35.33
C ALA A 131 26.22 7.97 34.01
N ALA A 132 27.21 7.07 34.07
CA ALA A 132 27.81 6.43 32.89
C ALA A 132 26.95 5.32 32.28
N ASN A 133 25.91 4.85 32.98
CA ASN A 133 24.89 3.95 32.44
C ASN A 133 23.78 4.70 31.67
N VAL A 134 23.75 6.03 31.74
CA VAL A 134 22.83 6.84 30.93
C VAL A 134 23.42 7.01 29.53
N SER A 135 22.61 6.77 28.49
CA SER A 135 23.01 7.02 27.10
C SER A 135 23.36 8.49 26.92
N GLY A 136 24.54 8.76 26.36
CA GLY A 136 25.13 10.09 26.29
C GLY A 136 25.86 10.34 24.98
N TRP A 137 26.43 11.54 24.87
CA TRP A 137 27.19 11.97 23.70
C TRP A 137 28.66 11.60 23.86
N ASP A 138 29.20 10.81 22.95
CA ASP A 138 30.62 10.48 22.93
C ASP A 138 31.33 11.26 21.82
N SER A 139 32.32 12.06 22.22
CA SER A 139 33.17 12.83 21.30
C SER A 139 34.06 11.97 20.39
N MET A 140 34.22 10.67 20.68
CA MET A 140 35.02 9.71 19.91
C MET A 140 34.19 8.80 18.98
N VAL A 141 32.85 8.86 19.01
CA VAL A 141 31.98 7.98 18.23
C VAL A 141 31.60 8.56 16.85
N THR A 142 31.59 7.69 15.85
CA THR A 142 31.30 7.92 14.42
C THR A 142 29.82 7.65 14.07
N SER A 143 29.17 8.53 13.31
CA SER A 143 27.77 8.39 12.87
C SER A 143 27.57 7.46 11.65
N ILE A 144 26.44 6.73 11.62
CA ILE A 144 25.98 5.82 10.55
C ILE A 144 24.95 6.54 9.66
N LEU A 145 24.98 6.32 8.33
CA LEU A 145 23.89 6.67 7.41
C LEU A 145 23.36 5.42 6.71
N THR A 146 22.04 5.37 6.51
CA THR A 146 21.28 4.22 6.01
C THR A 146 20.91 4.41 4.54
N TYR A 147 21.23 3.44 3.68
CA TYR A 147 20.51 3.19 2.43
C TYR A 147 20.28 1.70 2.23
N LYS A 148 19.21 1.41 1.49
CA LYS A 148 18.36 0.23 1.52
C LYS A 148 19.03 -1.14 1.39
N TYR A 149 20.34 -1.29 1.12
CA TYR A 149 21.00 -2.61 1.04
C TYR A 149 22.53 -2.71 1.33
N PHE A 150 23.26 -1.82 2.06
CA PHE A 150 24.64 -2.11 2.59
C PHE A 150 25.14 -1.07 3.64
N TYR A 151 26.13 -1.41 4.50
CA TYR A 151 26.71 -0.57 5.58
C TYR A 151 28.20 -0.20 5.37
N VAL A 152 28.64 1.04 5.71
CA VAL A 152 30.07 1.49 5.75
C VAL A 152 30.34 2.49 6.90
N LEU A 153 31.51 2.39 7.56
CA LEU A 153 32.00 3.24 8.68
C LEU A 153 33.05 4.30 8.23
N ILE A 154 33.03 5.52 8.79
CA ILE A 154 34.07 6.58 8.59
C ILE A 154 34.42 7.29 9.92
N ARG A 155 35.71 7.59 10.19
CA ARG A 155 36.26 8.23 11.41
C ARG A 155 36.39 9.77 11.36
N GLY A 156 36.05 10.44 12.48
CA GLY A 156 36.50 11.80 12.88
C GLY A 156 35.44 12.91 12.88
N ARG A 157 34.95 13.34 14.06
CA ARG A 157 33.95 14.43 14.23
C ARG A 157 34.59 15.70 14.83
N PRO A 158 34.31 16.92 14.30
CA PRO A 158 34.71 18.20 14.92
C PRO A 158 33.84 18.60 16.13
N ASP A 159 34.44 19.27 17.13
CA ASP A 159 33.75 19.72 18.36
C ASP A 159 32.57 20.68 18.09
N SER A 160 32.64 21.52 17.06
CA SER A 160 31.55 22.44 16.70
C SER A 160 30.26 21.69 16.30
N LYS A 161 30.40 20.58 15.57
CA LYS A 161 29.28 19.75 15.14
C LYS A 161 28.68 18.96 16.30
N LEU A 162 29.52 18.50 17.22
CA LEU A 162 29.07 17.85 18.46
C LEU A 162 28.24 18.83 19.33
N ILE A 163 28.67 20.08 19.44
CA ILE A 163 27.95 21.12 20.19
C ILE A 163 26.59 21.40 19.56
N GLU A 164 26.54 21.62 18.24
CA GLU A 164 25.28 21.86 17.52
C GLU A 164 24.26 20.73 17.74
N GLU A 165 24.72 19.48 17.69
CA GLU A 165 23.87 18.31 17.92
C GLU A 165 23.40 18.19 19.38
N ILE A 166 24.26 18.48 20.36
CA ILE A 166 23.88 18.51 21.78
C ILE A 166 22.83 19.59 22.04
N VAL A 167 23.02 20.79 21.47
CA VAL A 167 22.05 21.89 21.60
C VAL A 167 20.70 21.52 20.96
N GLY A 168 20.74 20.86 19.79
CA GLY A 168 19.55 20.33 19.12
C GLY A 168 18.81 19.27 19.96
N ASP A 169 19.53 18.31 20.54
CA ASP A 169 18.97 17.27 21.41
C ASP A 169 18.35 17.85 22.69
N ILE A 170 19.02 18.84 23.29
CA ILE A 170 18.48 19.56 24.46
C ILE A 170 17.18 20.27 24.09
N LEU A 171 17.12 20.99 22.96
CA LEU A 171 15.90 21.63 22.48
C LEU A 171 14.77 20.62 22.32
N LYS A 172 15.03 19.50 21.63
CA LYS A 172 14.05 18.43 21.41
C LYS A 172 13.50 17.87 22.73
N LYS A 173 14.39 17.56 23.68
CA LYS A 173 13.99 17.05 25.01
C LYS A 173 13.19 18.07 25.82
N LEU A 174 13.51 19.37 25.71
CA LEU A 174 12.72 20.42 26.33
C LEU A 174 11.31 20.55 25.73
N TYR A 175 11.14 20.31 24.42
CA TYR A 175 9.83 20.24 23.76
C TYR A 175 8.99 19.05 24.23
N GLU A 176 9.61 17.87 24.37
CA GLU A 176 8.92 16.67 24.87
C GLU A 176 8.37 16.88 26.30
N ILE A 177 9.03 17.71 27.12
CA ILE A 177 8.59 18.07 28.47
C ILE A 177 7.45 19.12 28.46
N SER A 178 7.27 19.88 27.37
CA SER A 178 6.23 20.92 27.25
C SER A 178 5.41 20.75 25.96
N PRO A 179 4.43 19.83 25.92
CA PRO A 179 3.51 19.76 24.78
C PRO A 179 2.70 21.05 24.69
N SER A 180 2.83 21.76 23.56
CA SER A 180 1.80 22.72 23.16
C SER A 180 0.46 22.00 23.17
N LYS A 181 -0.48 22.45 24.00
CA LYS A 181 -1.86 21.92 24.05
C LYS A 181 -2.56 22.11 22.70
N SER A 182 -2.41 21.18 21.77
CA SER A 182 -3.26 21.04 20.59
C SER A 182 -4.50 20.22 20.96
N ILE A 183 -5.41 20.84 21.72
CA ILE A 183 -6.68 20.20 22.11
C ILE A 183 -7.58 20.09 20.89
N GLY A 184 -7.98 18.86 20.51
CA GLY A 184 -9.10 18.60 19.59
C GLY A 184 -8.76 18.36 18.10
N LEU A 185 -7.49 18.16 17.74
CA LEU A 185 -7.08 17.78 16.38
C LEU A 185 -6.88 16.27 16.28
N VAL A 186 -7.43 15.63 15.25
CA VAL A 186 -7.42 14.16 15.06
C VAL A 186 -6.75 13.80 13.74
N GLY A 187 -5.89 12.77 13.74
CA GLY A 187 -5.27 12.23 12.52
C GLY A 187 -4.21 13.13 11.86
N ILE A 188 -3.73 14.16 12.56
CA ILE A 188 -2.89 15.19 11.93
C ILE A 188 -1.41 14.78 11.87
N ASP A 189 -0.91 13.96 12.80
CA ASP A 189 0.53 13.67 12.93
C ASP A 189 1.18 12.97 11.73
N SER A 190 0.47 12.05 11.08
CA SER A 190 0.96 11.35 9.88
C SER A 190 1.11 12.33 8.70
N ARG A 191 0.09 13.17 8.49
CA ARG A 191 0.03 14.21 7.46
C ARG A 191 1.11 15.28 7.69
N LEU A 192 1.36 15.67 8.95
CA LEU A 192 2.45 16.58 9.29
C LEU A 192 3.82 16.01 8.91
N LYS A 193 4.10 14.73 9.22
CA LYS A 193 5.38 14.09 8.87
C LYS A 193 5.63 14.08 7.35
N GLN A 194 4.58 13.86 6.56
CA GLN A 194 4.67 13.89 5.09
C GLN A 194 5.04 15.30 4.59
N ILE A 195 4.36 16.33 5.10
CA ILE A 195 4.67 17.72 4.72
C ILE A 195 6.07 18.13 5.21
N GLU A 196 6.47 17.71 6.41
CA GLU A 196 7.84 17.91 6.93
C GLU A 196 8.90 17.29 6.01
N SER A 197 8.63 16.11 5.44
CA SER A 197 9.50 15.48 4.45
C SER A 197 9.61 16.31 3.16
N LEU A 198 8.49 16.85 2.65
CA LEU A 198 8.48 17.71 1.46
C LEU A 198 9.21 19.03 1.69
N LEU A 199 9.11 19.56 2.91
CA LEU A 199 9.86 20.74 3.32
C LEU A 199 11.38 20.47 3.37
N CYS A 200 11.88 19.23 3.26
CA CYS A 200 13.30 18.91 3.21
C CYS A 200 14.11 19.72 4.22
N MET A 201 13.86 19.51 5.52
CA MET A 201 14.34 20.39 6.59
C MET A 201 15.87 20.58 6.63
N ASP A 202 16.63 19.63 6.08
CA ASP A 202 18.10 19.66 5.99
C ASP A 202 18.64 20.44 4.76
N SER A 203 17.77 20.86 3.84
CA SER A 203 18.16 21.59 2.62
C SER A 203 18.41 23.07 2.88
N THR A 204 19.49 23.61 2.30
CA THR A 204 19.82 25.05 2.34
C THR A 204 19.07 25.86 1.29
N ASN A 205 18.31 25.24 0.39
CA ASN A 205 17.51 25.96 -0.61
C ASN A 205 16.28 26.63 0.04
N VAL A 206 15.78 27.71 -0.57
CA VAL A 206 14.45 28.24 -0.26
C VAL A 206 13.43 27.35 -0.96
N LEU A 207 12.51 26.76 -0.19
CA LEU A 207 11.51 25.83 -0.72
C LEU A 207 10.09 26.31 -0.42
N MET A 208 9.22 26.23 -1.43
CA MET A 208 7.81 26.53 -1.32
C MET A 208 6.97 25.26 -1.51
N VAL A 209 6.10 24.96 -0.55
CA VAL A 209 5.22 23.79 -0.56
C VAL A 209 3.76 24.24 -0.62
N GLY A 210 3.04 23.78 -1.64
CA GLY A 210 1.61 24.02 -1.81
C GLY A 210 0.76 22.95 -1.14
N ILE A 211 -0.21 23.30 -0.31
CA ILE A 211 -1.21 22.38 0.27
C ILE A 211 -2.52 22.52 -0.52
N TRP A 212 -2.93 21.43 -1.17
CA TRP A 212 -4.04 21.40 -2.12
C TRP A 212 -5.12 20.38 -1.72
N GLY A 213 -6.38 20.63 -2.08
CA GLY A 213 -7.50 19.72 -1.83
C GLY A 213 -8.87 20.40 -1.78
N MET A 214 -9.92 19.59 -1.62
CA MET A 214 -11.33 20.02 -1.61
C MET A 214 -11.65 21.04 -0.50
N GLY A 215 -12.71 21.83 -0.67
CA GLY A 215 -13.25 22.69 0.39
C GLY A 215 -13.59 21.89 1.65
N GLY A 216 -13.21 22.40 2.83
CA GLY A 216 -13.51 21.76 4.12
C GLY A 216 -12.61 20.59 4.52
N ILE A 217 -11.64 20.19 3.69
CA ILE A 217 -10.77 19.01 3.95
C ILE A 217 -9.71 19.22 5.06
N GLY A 218 -9.51 20.46 5.55
CA GLY A 218 -8.57 20.75 6.65
C GLY A 218 -7.22 21.35 6.26
N LYS A 219 -7.07 21.88 5.03
CA LYS A 219 -5.83 22.55 4.56
C LYS A 219 -5.31 23.63 5.52
N THR A 220 -6.17 24.57 5.90
CA THR A 220 -5.84 25.67 6.83
C THR A 220 -5.39 25.13 8.18
N THR A 221 -6.06 24.08 8.68
CA THR A 221 -5.72 23.42 9.95
C THR A 221 -4.35 22.76 9.89
N LEU A 222 -4.02 22.08 8.79
CA LEU A 222 -2.70 21.47 8.57
C LEU A 222 -1.60 22.52 8.50
N ALA A 223 -1.81 23.60 7.74
CA ALA A 223 -0.85 24.70 7.63
C ALA A 223 -0.56 25.34 8.99
N GLY A 224 -1.60 25.55 9.82
CA GLY A 224 -1.44 26.05 11.19
C GLY A 224 -0.68 25.09 12.10
N ALA A 225 -1.02 23.79 12.08
CA ALA A 225 -0.34 22.79 12.90
C ALA A 225 1.15 22.64 12.54
N ILE A 226 1.51 22.77 11.26
CA ILE A 226 2.92 22.83 10.84
C ILE A 226 3.59 24.07 11.38
N PHE A 227 2.96 25.23 11.18
CA PHE A 227 3.50 26.51 11.62
C PHE A 227 3.87 26.48 13.10
N ASP A 228 2.95 26.01 13.95
CA ASP A 228 3.16 25.91 15.40
C ASP A 228 4.32 24.96 15.74
N ARG A 229 4.46 23.87 14.98
CA ARG A 229 5.45 22.82 15.24
C ARG A 229 6.87 23.17 14.80
N ILE A 230 7.03 23.82 13.63
CA ILE A 230 8.37 24.06 13.05
C ILE A 230 8.86 25.50 13.17
N SER A 231 7.99 26.47 13.52
CA SER A 231 8.34 27.90 13.60
C SER A 231 9.61 28.20 14.39
N ILE A 232 9.87 27.47 15.47
CA ILE A 232 11.03 27.64 16.34
C ILE A 232 12.38 27.38 15.64
N GLN A 233 12.37 26.58 14.56
CA GLN A 233 13.57 26.24 13.82
C GLN A 233 14.04 27.36 12.86
N TYR A 234 13.25 28.43 12.77
CA TYR A 234 13.48 29.57 11.88
C TYR A 234 13.78 30.83 12.70
N GLU A 235 14.50 31.78 12.09
CA GLU A 235 14.86 33.04 12.73
C GLU A 235 13.69 34.01 12.80
N SER A 236 12.70 33.88 11.91
CA SER A 236 11.44 34.61 11.95
C SER A 236 10.34 33.85 11.19
N CYS A 237 9.08 34.06 11.58
CA CYS A 237 7.94 33.37 11.00
C CYS A 237 6.70 34.26 10.85
N CYS A 238 5.87 34.01 9.83
CA CYS A 238 4.61 34.73 9.62
C CYS A 238 3.52 33.81 9.05
N PHE A 239 2.31 33.90 9.59
CA PHE A 239 1.12 33.20 9.09
C PHE A 239 0.02 34.22 8.72
N LEU A 240 -0.32 34.30 7.43
CA LEU A 240 -1.44 35.07 6.89
C LEU A 240 -2.63 34.14 6.62
N VAL A 241 -3.69 34.29 7.39
CA VAL A 241 -4.89 33.43 7.36
C VAL A 241 -5.94 33.97 6.39
N ASN A 242 -6.51 33.11 5.53
CA ASN A 242 -7.64 33.41 4.65
C ASN A 242 -7.47 34.68 3.79
N VAL A 243 -6.40 34.71 3.01
CA VAL A 243 -5.97 35.84 2.17
C VAL A 243 -7.06 36.28 1.19
N ARG A 244 -7.77 35.34 0.57
CA ARG A 244 -8.89 35.64 -0.34
C ARG A 244 -10.00 36.46 0.33
N GLU A 245 -10.34 36.18 1.58
CA GLU A 245 -11.37 36.95 2.29
C GLU A 245 -10.85 38.30 2.76
N GLN A 246 -9.60 38.37 3.23
CA GLN A 246 -9.00 39.63 3.68
C GLN A 246 -8.89 40.64 2.54
N LEU A 247 -8.54 40.20 1.32
CA LEU A 247 -8.48 41.06 0.13
C LEU A 247 -9.84 41.62 -0.31
N LYS A 248 -10.96 41.06 0.16
CA LYS A 248 -12.28 41.72 -0.01
C LYS A 248 -12.45 42.93 0.90
N ARG A 249 -11.67 43.02 1.99
CA ARG A 249 -11.79 44.01 3.06
C ARG A 249 -10.67 45.06 3.04
N CYS A 250 -9.47 44.72 2.58
CA CYS A 250 -8.30 45.60 2.56
C CYS A 250 -7.52 45.55 1.23
N GLN A 251 -6.63 46.51 1.01
CA GLN A 251 -5.78 46.55 -0.20
C GLN A 251 -4.57 45.63 -0.06
N LEU A 252 -4.12 45.04 -1.17
CA LEU A 252 -2.99 44.10 -1.20
C LEU A 252 -1.68 44.67 -0.59
N ALA A 253 -1.43 45.97 -0.77
CA ALA A 253 -0.26 46.63 -0.19
C ALA A 253 -0.23 46.54 1.35
N GLN A 254 -1.39 46.60 2.01
CA GLN A 254 -1.48 46.54 3.48
C GLN A 254 -1.15 45.14 4.02
N LEU A 255 -1.61 44.09 3.33
CA LEU A 255 -1.26 42.70 3.64
C LEU A 255 0.24 42.43 3.49
N ARG A 256 0.87 43.04 2.48
CA ARG A 256 2.31 42.93 2.25
C ARG A 256 3.13 43.64 3.34
N ASP A 257 2.68 44.81 3.78
CA ASP A 257 3.32 45.54 4.89
C ASP A 257 3.23 44.76 6.21
N GLU A 258 2.09 44.12 6.47
CA GLU A 258 1.91 43.24 7.64
C GLU A 258 2.87 42.05 7.60
N LEU A 259 3.02 41.40 6.44
CA LEU A 259 3.96 40.30 6.24
C LEU A 259 5.39 40.71 6.57
N PHE A 260 5.88 41.80 5.96
CA PHE A 260 7.26 42.24 6.15
C PHE A 260 7.51 42.71 7.58
N SER A 261 6.56 43.40 8.19
CA SER A 261 6.70 43.87 9.57
C SER A 261 6.91 42.71 10.55
N LYS A 262 6.14 41.62 10.37
CA LYS A 262 6.29 40.40 11.17
C LYS A 262 7.63 39.69 10.94
N LEU A 263 8.10 39.61 9.71
CA LEU A 263 9.35 38.90 9.37
C LEU A 263 10.64 39.63 9.82
N LEU A 264 10.60 40.97 9.83
CA LEU A 264 11.73 41.78 10.23
C LEU A 264 11.70 42.21 11.69
N GLU A 265 10.57 41.97 12.38
CA GLU A 265 10.31 42.39 13.77
C GLU A 265 10.39 43.93 13.95
N GLU A 266 9.98 44.65 12.90
CA GLU A 266 10.03 46.12 12.81
C GLU A 266 8.74 46.64 12.19
N ASN A 267 8.30 47.85 12.52
CA ASN A 267 7.14 48.46 11.87
C ASN A 267 7.54 48.98 10.48
N ILE A 268 6.99 48.38 9.42
CA ILE A 268 7.29 48.72 8.04
C ILE A 268 6.06 49.34 7.38
N ASP A 269 6.24 50.50 6.77
CA ASP A 269 5.26 51.13 5.89
C ASP A 269 5.89 51.31 4.51
N THR A 270 5.45 50.53 3.52
CA THR A 270 6.00 50.63 2.17
C THR A 270 5.53 51.87 1.41
N ARG A 271 4.60 52.67 1.96
CA ARG A 271 4.15 53.94 1.38
C ARG A 271 5.14 55.10 1.64
N THR A 272 5.98 54.99 2.68
CA THR A 272 6.96 56.01 3.07
C THR A 272 8.39 55.71 2.60
N LEU A 273 8.69 54.48 2.17
CA LEU A 273 10.00 54.07 1.63
C LEU A 273 10.10 54.36 0.14
N SER A 274 10.64 55.53 -0.24
CA SER A 274 10.94 55.90 -1.64
C SER A 274 12.07 55.07 -2.29
N LEU A 275 12.77 54.24 -1.48
CA LEU A 275 13.86 53.30 -1.83
C LEU A 275 13.64 52.01 -1.01
N GLY A 276 12.56 51.25 -1.18
CA GLY A 276 12.35 50.32 -2.29
C GLY A 276 12.33 48.88 -1.73
N VAL A 277 11.40 48.04 -2.18
CA VAL A 277 11.26 46.60 -1.81
C VAL A 277 12.59 45.85 -1.82
N ASN A 278 13.54 46.28 -2.66
CA ASN A 278 14.91 45.77 -2.75
C ASN A 278 15.71 45.86 -1.44
N PHE A 279 15.55 46.94 -0.65
CA PHE A 279 16.23 47.06 0.65
C PHE A 279 15.70 46.03 1.65
N LEU A 280 14.38 45.80 1.67
CA LEU A 280 13.77 44.75 2.49
C LEU A 280 14.19 43.35 2.01
N LYS A 281 14.25 43.16 0.68
CA LYS A 281 14.72 41.93 0.02
C LYS A 281 16.13 41.57 0.46
N ASP A 282 17.07 42.51 0.44
CA ASP A 282 18.47 42.26 0.83
C ASP A 282 18.63 41.91 2.32
N ARG A 283 17.71 42.39 3.18
CA ARG A 283 17.67 42.02 4.59
C ARG A 283 17.09 40.61 4.80
N LEU A 284 15.99 40.30 4.12
CA LEU A 284 15.34 38.99 4.18
C LEU A 284 16.19 37.87 3.55
N ARG A 285 17.01 38.18 2.54
CA ARG A 285 18.05 37.29 1.97
C ARG A 285 19.08 36.78 2.99
N ARG A 286 19.21 37.43 4.14
CA ARG A 286 20.16 37.05 5.20
C ARG A 286 19.49 36.30 6.35
N LYS A 287 18.16 36.12 6.32
CA LYS A 287 17.40 35.45 7.37
C LYS A 287 16.81 34.14 6.89
N LYS A 288 16.82 33.14 7.76
CA LYS A 288 16.10 31.87 7.57
C LYS A 288 14.67 32.03 8.09
N VAL A 289 13.67 32.11 7.20
CA VAL A 289 12.27 32.43 7.59
C VAL A 289 11.25 31.34 7.24
N LEU A 290 10.12 31.34 7.96
CA LEU A 290 8.94 30.50 7.68
C LEU A 290 7.71 31.36 7.35
N VAL A 291 7.14 31.21 6.17
CA VAL A 291 5.93 31.97 5.75
C VAL A 291 4.79 31.01 5.44
N VAL A 292 3.57 31.31 5.89
CA VAL A 292 2.35 30.56 5.54
C VAL A 292 1.30 31.50 4.97
N LEU A 293 0.82 31.20 3.77
CA LEU A 293 -0.24 31.95 3.07
C LEU A 293 -1.46 31.05 2.85
N ASP A 294 -2.59 31.38 3.45
CA ASP A 294 -3.79 30.54 3.43
C ASP A 294 -4.91 31.05 2.50
N ASP A 295 -5.54 30.13 1.78
CA ASP A 295 -6.64 30.31 0.81
C ASP A 295 -6.32 31.30 -0.32
N ILE A 296 -5.30 31.00 -1.13
CA ILE A 296 -5.00 31.75 -2.36
C ILE A 296 -5.80 31.18 -3.54
N ASP A 297 -6.47 32.05 -4.29
CA ASP A 297 -7.36 31.68 -5.42
C ASP A 297 -6.78 31.94 -6.81
N THR A 298 -5.69 32.71 -6.95
CA THR A 298 -5.05 33.04 -8.24
C THR A 298 -3.53 33.17 -8.11
N SER A 299 -2.79 32.74 -9.13
CA SER A 299 -1.31 32.81 -9.15
C SER A 299 -0.78 34.24 -9.22
N THR A 300 -1.52 35.15 -9.87
CA THR A 300 -1.18 36.59 -9.94
C THR A 300 -1.14 37.22 -8.55
N ARG A 301 -2.12 36.92 -7.69
CA ARG A 301 -2.15 37.44 -6.30
C ARG A 301 -0.97 36.96 -5.47
N LEU A 302 -0.54 35.71 -5.66
CA LEU A 302 0.65 35.18 -5.00
C LEU A 302 1.93 35.88 -5.48
N GLN A 303 2.05 36.17 -6.78
CA GLN A 303 3.18 36.92 -7.34
C GLN A 303 3.20 38.39 -6.87
N GLU A 304 2.02 39.01 -6.70
CA GLU A 304 1.91 40.38 -6.20
C GLU A 304 2.25 40.48 -4.70
N LEU A 305 1.87 39.49 -3.89
CA LEU A 305 2.21 39.42 -2.46
C LEU A 305 3.70 39.11 -2.24
N LEU A 306 4.26 38.21 -3.03
CA LEU A 306 5.65 37.79 -2.98
C LEU A 306 6.29 37.95 -4.37
N PRO A 307 6.76 39.16 -4.75
CA PRO A 307 7.51 39.33 -5.98
C PRO A 307 8.89 38.66 -5.87
N GLU A 308 9.32 37.93 -6.91
CA GLU A 308 10.65 37.27 -6.96
C GLU A 308 10.91 36.33 -5.75
N GLN A 309 9.90 35.51 -5.45
CA GLN A 309 9.73 34.62 -4.28
C GLN A 309 11.00 33.90 -3.81
N ARG A 310 11.81 33.40 -4.75
CA ARG A 310 13.03 32.61 -4.47
C ARG A 310 14.21 33.46 -4.06
N GLU A 311 14.28 34.67 -4.58
CA GLU A 311 15.37 35.60 -4.31
C GLU A 311 15.10 36.47 -3.09
N MET A 312 13.89 36.44 -2.53
CA MET A 312 13.51 37.33 -1.45
C MET A 312 13.99 36.86 -0.08
N PHE A 313 14.23 35.56 0.10
CA PHE A 313 14.52 34.97 1.40
C PHE A 313 15.89 34.32 1.46
N GLY A 314 16.45 34.20 2.67
CA GLY A 314 17.75 33.59 2.88
C GLY A 314 17.75 32.07 2.81
N PRO A 315 18.94 31.44 2.66
CA PRO A 315 19.09 30.00 2.60
C PRO A 315 18.38 29.28 3.75
N GLY A 316 17.69 28.18 3.45
CA GLY A 316 16.93 27.36 4.40
C GLY A 316 15.54 27.89 4.76
N SER A 317 15.05 28.93 4.09
CA SER A 317 13.69 29.45 4.30
C SER A 317 12.61 28.54 3.72
N ARG A 318 11.41 28.53 4.32
CA ARG A 318 10.26 27.72 3.88
C ARG A 318 9.00 28.55 3.74
N ILE A 319 8.23 28.27 2.69
CA ILE A 319 6.98 28.97 2.39
C ILE A 319 5.89 27.92 2.17
N LEU A 320 4.78 28.00 2.90
CA LEU A 320 3.61 27.15 2.69
C LEU A 320 2.47 27.97 2.09
N VAL A 321 1.81 27.42 1.07
CA VAL A 321 0.67 28.08 0.41
C VAL A 321 -0.51 27.12 0.36
N THR A 322 -1.68 27.49 0.87
CA THR A 322 -2.89 26.66 0.74
C THR A 322 -3.79 27.16 -0.40
N SER A 323 -4.33 26.23 -1.20
CA SER A 323 -5.28 26.56 -2.28
C SER A 323 -6.28 25.45 -2.55
N ARG A 324 -7.43 25.80 -3.13
CA ARG A 324 -8.40 24.84 -3.69
C ARG A 324 -8.11 24.52 -5.16
N ASP A 325 -7.24 25.28 -5.82
CA ASP A 325 -6.93 25.14 -7.25
C ASP A 325 -5.45 24.81 -7.44
N LYS A 326 -5.18 23.62 -7.96
CA LYS A 326 -3.81 23.11 -8.17
C LYS A 326 -3.02 23.98 -9.15
N GLN A 327 -3.67 24.64 -10.12
CA GLN A 327 -2.98 25.48 -11.11
C GLN A 327 -2.36 26.73 -10.47
N VAL A 328 -2.97 27.24 -9.39
CA VAL A 328 -2.41 28.35 -8.61
C VAL A 328 -1.05 27.97 -8.02
N LEU A 329 -0.88 26.70 -7.65
CA LEU A 329 0.32 26.19 -7.02
C LEU A 329 1.37 25.73 -8.05
N LYS A 330 0.99 25.04 -9.13
CA LYS A 330 1.93 24.48 -10.12
C LYS A 330 2.96 25.46 -10.67
N ILE A 331 2.59 26.73 -10.82
CA ILE A 331 3.46 27.77 -11.40
C ILE A 331 4.34 28.42 -10.33
N ALA A 332 3.95 28.33 -9.05
CA ALA A 332 4.52 29.14 -7.98
C ALA A 332 5.26 28.35 -6.89
N VAL A 333 4.95 27.06 -6.69
CA VAL A 333 5.53 26.24 -5.61
C VAL A 333 6.46 25.16 -6.16
N ASP A 334 7.40 24.69 -5.34
CA ASP A 334 8.34 23.62 -5.69
C ASP A 334 7.70 22.23 -5.59
N GLU A 335 6.91 22.00 -4.53
CA GLU A 335 6.24 20.73 -4.25
C GLU A 335 4.78 20.95 -3.89
N ILE A 336 3.89 20.01 -4.25
CA ILE A 336 2.45 20.08 -3.91
C ILE A 336 2.06 18.87 -3.08
N TYR A 337 1.53 19.12 -1.89
CA TYR A 337 0.91 18.15 -1.02
C TYR A 337 -0.61 18.13 -1.22
N GLU A 338 -1.16 16.98 -1.60
CA GLU A 338 -2.61 16.74 -1.66
C GLU A 338 -3.12 16.25 -0.30
N VAL A 339 -4.15 16.90 0.24
CA VAL A 339 -4.71 16.54 1.55
C VAL A 339 -5.64 15.33 1.43
N GLU A 340 -5.24 14.23 2.07
CA GLU A 340 -6.03 13.00 2.18
C GLU A 340 -7.22 13.13 3.15
N GLU A 341 -8.33 12.48 2.81
CA GLU A 341 -9.52 12.31 3.66
C GLU A 341 -9.19 11.62 4.99
N LEU A 342 -9.94 11.92 6.06
CA LEU A 342 -9.80 11.21 7.33
C LEU A 342 -10.21 9.75 7.17
N ASN A 343 -9.42 8.83 7.72
CA ASN A 343 -9.81 7.42 7.75
C ASN A 343 -11.03 7.22 8.66
N HIS A 344 -11.66 6.05 8.60
CA HIS A 344 -12.91 5.80 9.33
C HIS A 344 -12.78 6.01 10.85
N GLU A 345 -11.65 5.62 11.44
CA GLU A 345 -11.39 5.77 12.87
C GLU A 345 -11.16 7.24 13.26
N GLU A 346 -10.33 7.96 12.48
CA GLU A 346 -10.06 9.39 12.66
C GLU A 346 -11.36 10.21 12.51
N ALA A 347 -12.18 9.87 11.51
CA ALA A 347 -13.45 10.52 11.25
C ALA A 347 -14.44 10.31 12.40
N LEU A 348 -14.51 9.09 12.94
CA LEU A 348 -15.34 8.76 14.09
C LEU A 348 -14.89 9.51 15.34
N GLN A 349 -13.58 9.52 15.62
CA GLN A 349 -13.03 10.28 16.75
C GLN A 349 -13.34 11.78 16.65
N LEU A 350 -13.14 12.38 15.47
CA LEU A 350 -13.44 13.79 15.25
C LEU A 350 -14.94 14.08 15.43
N PHE A 351 -15.81 13.22 14.90
CA PHE A 351 -17.25 13.35 15.09
C PHE A 351 -17.63 13.31 16.58
N CYS A 352 -17.13 12.31 17.33
CA CYS A 352 -17.41 12.15 18.75
C CYS A 352 -16.95 13.35 19.59
N LEU A 353 -15.78 13.89 19.28
CA LEU A 353 -15.27 15.11 19.90
C LEU A 353 -16.24 16.30 19.73
N ASN A 354 -16.94 16.39 18.60
CA ASN A 354 -17.88 17.48 18.34
C ASN A 354 -19.28 17.20 18.92
N ALA A 355 -19.77 15.95 18.81
CA ALA A 355 -21.10 15.52 19.22
C ALA A 355 -21.23 15.24 20.74
N PHE A 356 -20.18 14.71 21.38
CA PHE A 356 -20.21 14.27 22.79
C PHE A 356 -19.20 15.00 23.68
N LYS A 357 -18.31 15.84 23.10
CA LYS A 357 -17.16 16.48 23.78
C LYS A 357 -16.19 15.47 24.41
N LYS A 358 -16.25 14.20 24.00
CA LYS A 358 -15.41 13.09 24.46
C LYS A 358 -14.96 12.26 23.25
N THR A 359 -13.84 11.55 23.39
CA THR A 359 -13.31 10.66 22.34
C THR A 359 -13.95 9.27 22.35
N CYS A 360 -14.61 8.87 23.45
CA CYS A 360 -15.23 7.56 23.63
C CYS A 360 -16.75 7.62 23.43
N LEU A 361 -17.31 6.57 22.82
CA LEU A 361 -18.73 6.43 22.48
C LEU A 361 -19.49 5.71 23.59
N GLU A 362 -20.72 6.14 23.84
CA GLU A 362 -21.73 5.29 24.48
C GLU A 362 -22.21 4.25 23.45
N ILE A 363 -22.35 2.98 23.87
CA ILE A 363 -22.65 1.83 22.97
C ILE A 363 -23.91 2.10 22.13
N ASP A 364 -24.90 2.78 22.72
CA ASP A 364 -26.21 3.04 22.11
C ASP A 364 -26.16 4.05 20.94
N TYR A 365 -25.09 4.85 20.84
CA TYR A 365 -24.88 5.82 19.76
C TYR A 365 -23.86 5.38 18.70
N LEU A 366 -23.25 4.20 18.85
CA LEU A 366 -22.17 3.74 17.96
C LEU A 366 -22.64 3.55 16.51
N GLU A 367 -23.73 2.82 16.29
CA GLU A 367 -24.24 2.56 14.94
C GLU A 367 -24.76 3.83 14.25
N ARG A 368 -25.38 4.73 15.00
CA ARG A 368 -25.81 6.06 14.51
C ARG A 368 -24.62 6.93 14.13
N SER A 369 -23.58 6.94 14.96
CA SER A 369 -22.33 7.66 14.67
C SER A 369 -21.63 7.13 13.42
N LYS A 370 -21.59 5.81 13.22
CA LYS A 370 -21.07 5.19 11.99
C LYS A 370 -21.84 5.63 10.75
N ARG A 371 -23.18 5.76 10.82
CA ARG A 371 -23.99 6.30 9.71
C ARG A 371 -23.58 7.73 9.35
N VAL A 372 -23.39 8.61 10.34
CA VAL A 372 -22.92 10.00 10.09
C VAL A 372 -21.52 10.02 9.48
N VAL A 373 -20.59 9.21 10.00
CA VAL A 373 -19.23 9.11 9.47
C VAL A 373 -19.23 8.60 8.03
N ASN A 374 -20.07 7.61 7.73
CA ASN A 374 -20.23 7.07 6.38
C ASN A 374 -20.80 8.10 5.40
N TYR A 375 -21.68 8.99 5.86
CA TYR A 375 -22.18 10.11 5.07
C TYR A 375 -21.09 11.16 4.80
N ALA A 376 -20.32 11.53 5.82
CA ALA A 376 -19.30 12.57 5.70
C ALA A 376 -18.04 12.13 4.93
N LYS A 377 -17.81 10.81 4.77
CA LYS A 377 -16.67 10.21 4.04
C LYS A 377 -15.32 10.87 4.35
N GLY A 378 -15.04 11.04 5.64
CA GLY A 378 -13.74 11.59 6.07
C GLY A 378 -13.55 13.09 5.85
N ASN A 379 -14.58 13.83 5.40
CA ASN A 379 -14.52 15.29 5.31
C ASN A 379 -14.64 15.94 6.72
N PRO A 380 -13.60 16.61 7.24
CA PRO A 380 -13.60 17.17 8.60
C PRO A 380 -14.68 18.24 8.83
N LEU A 381 -14.99 19.07 7.84
CA LEU A 381 -16.02 20.09 7.96
C LEU A 381 -17.41 19.45 8.13
N ALA A 382 -17.75 18.47 7.31
CA ALA A 382 -19.01 17.75 7.41
C ALA A 382 -19.16 17.09 8.79
N LEU A 383 -18.13 16.41 9.28
CA LEU A 383 -18.13 15.78 10.61
C LEU A 383 -18.34 16.80 11.74
N ARG A 384 -17.71 17.98 11.65
CA ARG A 384 -17.87 19.05 12.64
C ARG A 384 -19.27 19.67 12.64
N VAL A 385 -19.82 19.96 11.46
CA VAL A 385 -21.17 20.55 11.31
C VAL A 385 -22.22 19.57 11.85
N LEU A 386 -22.15 18.30 11.42
CA LEU A 386 -23.10 17.28 11.85
C LEU A 386 -22.97 16.96 13.34
N GLY A 387 -21.74 16.84 13.85
CA GLY A 387 -21.51 16.64 15.28
C GLY A 387 -22.02 17.80 16.13
N SER A 388 -21.82 19.04 15.69
CA SER A 388 -22.32 20.23 16.41
C SER A 388 -23.84 20.32 16.38
N ALA A 389 -24.50 19.92 15.29
CA ALA A 389 -25.96 19.92 15.18
C ALA A 389 -26.64 18.89 16.10
N LEU A 390 -25.95 17.80 16.40
CA LEU A 390 -26.42 16.67 17.21
C LEU A 390 -26.01 16.75 18.69
N LEU A 391 -25.19 17.73 19.06
CA LEU A 391 -24.70 17.94 20.43
C LEU A 391 -25.87 18.13 21.41
N GLY A 392 -25.97 17.24 22.39
CA GLY A 392 -26.96 17.32 23.48
C GLY A 392 -28.38 16.90 23.11
N ARG A 393 -28.59 16.27 21.94
CA ARG A 393 -29.90 15.74 21.51
C ARG A 393 -30.13 14.30 21.96
N ASN A 394 -31.39 13.88 22.03
CA ASN A 394 -31.79 12.51 22.41
C ASN A 394 -31.79 11.54 21.20
N GLU A 395 -32.00 10.24 21.44
CA GLU A 395 -31.96 9.23 20.38
C GLU A 395 -33.00 9.44 19.26
N GLU A 396 -34.22 9.85 19.60
CA GLU A 396 -35.28 10.09 18.62
C GLU A 396 -34.95 11.26 17.69
N ASP A 397 -34.38 12.33 18.23
CA ASP A 397 -33.88 13.47 17.47
C ASP A 397 -32.71 13.07 16.55
N TRP A 398 -31.87 12.13 16.98
CA TRP A 398 -30.78 11.60 16.15
C TRP A 398 -31.30 10.78 14.98
N ASP A 399 -32.26 9.87 15.21
CA ASP A 399 -32.85 9.08 14.14
C ASP A 399 -33.62 9.96 13.16
N SER A 400 -34.36 10.95 13.66
CA SER A 400 -35.04 11.94 12.81
C SER A 400 -34.04 12.80 12.01
N ALA A 401 -32.92 13.21 12.62
CA ALA A 401 -31.88 13.96 11.94
C ALA A 401 -31.15 13.11 10.88
N LEU A 402 -30.93 11.81 11.14
CA LEU A 402 -30.34 10.87 10.18
C LEU A 402 -31.28 10.59 9.01
N GLU A 403 -32.57 10.36 9.27
CA GLU A 403 -33.59 10.26 8.23
C GLU A 403 -33.67 11.55 7.41
N LYS A 404 -33.55 12.70 8.08
CA LYS A 404 -33.48 13.99 7.40
C LYS A 404 -32.22 14.06 6.53
N LEU A 405 -31.04 13.65 6.99
CA LEU A 405 -29.81 13.68 6.18
C LEU A 405 -29.89 12.74 4.96
N GLU A 406 -30.60 11.62 5.08
CA GLU A 406 -30.84 10.69 3.98
C GLU A 406 -31.85 11.22 2.94
N ASN A 407 -32.67 12.22 3.30
CA ASN A 407 -33.76 12.75 2.46
C ASN A 407 -33.64 14.26 2.11
N VAL A 408 -32.92 15.05 2.90
CA VAL A 408 -32.84 16.52 2.90
C VAL A 408 -31.41 16.93 3.27
N GLN A 409 -30.80 17.74 2.42
CA GLN A 409 -29.38 18.05 2.51
C GLN A 409 -29.07 19.15 3.54
N ASN A 410 -27.83 19.17 4.01
CA ASN A 410 -27.34 20.17 4.96
C ASN A 410 -26.78 21.41 4.22
N PHE A 411 -27.50 22.54 4.29
CA PHE A 411 -27.16 23.79 3.63
C PHE A 411 -25.78 24.36 4.02
N GLU A 412 -25.32 24.16 5.26
CA GLU A 412 -24.02 24.70 5.70
C GLU A 412 -22.85 24.01 5.00
N ILE A 413 -22.92 22.68 4.85
CA ILE A 413 -21.91 21.89 4.13
C ILE A 413 -21.94 22.27 2.64
N GLN A 414 -23.13 22.38 2.06
CA GLN A 414 -23.29 22.76 0.66
C GLN A 414 -22.73 24.15 0.37
N ASN A 415 -22.97 25.15 1.22
CA ASN A 415 -22.47 26.50 1.00
C ASN A 415 -20.94 26.55 0.85
N VAL A 416 -20.20 25.74 1.61
CA VAL A 416 -18.72 25.73 1.53
C VAL A 416 -18.22 25.03 0.26
N LEU A 417 -18.91 23.96 -0.18
CA LEU A 417 -18.58 23.22 -1.39
C LEU A 417 -19.00 23.99 -2.66
N ARG A 418 -20.16 24.65 -2.62
CA ARG A 418 -20.78 25.38 -3.74
C ARG A 418 -19.93 26.56 -4.20
N ILE A 419 -19.09 27.14 -3.34
CA ILE A 419 -18.12 28.20 -3.72
C ILE A 419 -17.29 27.82 -4.96
N SER A 420 -16.86 26.57 -5.07
CA SER A 420 -16.07 26.10 -6.22
C SER A 420 -16.94 25.91 -7.47
N TYR A 421 -18.20 25.50 -7.31
CA TYR A 421 -19.17 25.34 -8.40
C TYR A 421 -19.67 26.68 -8.94
N ASP A 422 -19.96 27.65 -8.07
CA ASP A 422 -20.49 28.96 -8.47
C ASP A 422 -19.49 29.74 -9.34
N GLY A 423 -18.18 29.52 -9.12
CA GLY A 423 -17.10 30.06 -9.93
C GLY A 423 -16.92 29.42 -11.32
N LEU A 424 -17.69 28.38 -11.66
CA LEU A 424 -17.68 27.75 -12.99
C LEU A 424 -18.57 28.52 -13.98
N ASN A 425 -18.20 28.44 -15.26
CA ASN A 425 -19.02 28.98 -16.35
C ASN A 425 -20.25 28.10 -16.64
N ARG A 426 -21.12 28.53 -17.56
CA ARG A 426 -22.40 27.86 -17.84
C ARG A 426 -22.24 26.43 -18.36
N ASP A 427 -21.30 26.18 -19.27
CA ASP A 427 -21.09 24.87 -19.87
C ASP A 427 -20.38 23.92 -18.89
N GLU A 428 -19.40 24.44 -18.14
CA GLU A 428 -18.76 23.73 -17.04
C GLU A 428 -19.79 23.28 -15.99
N LYS A 429 -20.73 24.16 -15.60
CA LYS A 429 -21.81 23.80 -14.69
C LYS A 429 -22.63 22.63 -15.21
N LYS A 430 -22.98 22.60 -16.51
CA LYS A 430 -23.72 21.48 -17.11
C LYS A 430 -22.90 20.19 -17.14
N ILE A 431 -21.61 20.26 -17.48
CA ILE A 431 -20.71 19.10 -17.49
C ILE A 431 -20.55 18.53 -16.07
N PHE A 432 -20.39 19.39 -15.05
CA PHE A 432 -20.32 18.97 -13.64
C PHE A 432 -21.57 18.19 -13.23
N LEU A 433 -22.76 18.68 -13.60
CA LEU A 433 -24.03 18.01 -13.31
C LEU A 433 -24.17 16.67 -14.05
N ASP A 434 -23.69 16.57 -15.30
CA ASP A 434 -23.67 15.29 -16.03
C ASP A 434 -22.75 14.26 -15.39
N ILE A 435 -21.59 14.68 -14.91
CA ILE A 435 -20.68 13.79 -14.17
C ILE A 435 -21.36 13.30 -12.89
N ALA A 436 -21.95 14.22 -12.12
CA ALA A 436 -22.65 13.88 -10.88
C ALA A 436 -23.83 12.93 -11.09
N CYS A 437 -24.61 13.10 -12.16
CA CYS A 437 -25.81 12.29 -12.42
C CYS A 437 -25.52 10.98 -13.17
N PHE A 438 -24.54 10.96 -14.09
CA PHE A 438 -24.44 9.89 -15.10
C PHE A 438 -23.06 9.21 -15.19
N PHE A 439 -21.96 9.89 -14.85
CA PHE A 439 -20.60 9.42 -15.18
C PHE A 439 -19.68 9.22 -13.97
N ARG A 440 -20.15 9.37 -12.73
CA ARG A 440 -19.37 8.97 -11.56
C ARG A 440 -19.04 7.47 -11.62
N GLY A 441 -17.77 7.13 -11.41
CA GLY A 441 -17.23 5.77 -11.39
C GLY A 441 -17.01 5.15 -12.78
N GLU A 442 -17.31 5.88 -13.85
CA GLU A 442 -17.09 5.45 -15.23
C GLU A 442 -15.64 5.66 -15.67
N ASP A 443 -15.20 4.93 -16.68
CA ASP A 443 -13.90 5.17 -17.31
C ASP A 443 -13.79 6.60 -17.83
N ARG A 444 -12.68 7.28 -17.52
CA ARG A 444 -12.46 8.69 -17.86
C ARG A 444 -12.58 8.94 -19.36
N ASN A 445 -11.94 8.10 -20.19
CA ASN A 445 -11.92 8.29 -21.64
C ASN A 445 -13.31 8.02 -22.22
N PHE A 446 -14.04 7.04 -21.68
CA PHE A 446 -15.42 6.76 -22.04
C PHE A 446 -16.37 7.93 -21.72
N ALA A 447 -16.31 8.47 -20.50
CA ALA A 447 -17.10 9.64 -20.11
C ALA A 447 -16.78 10.86 -20.99
N MET A 448 -15.49 11.12 -21.25
CA MET A 448 -15.03 12.20 -22.13
C MET A 448 -15.54 12.06 -23.55
N LYS A 449 -15.60 10.84 -24.08
CA LYS A 449 -16.10 10.54 -25.42
C LYS A 449 -17.56 10.98 -25.59
N ILE A 450 -18.41 10.63 -24.62
CA ILE A 450 -19.83 10.98 -24.64
C ILE A 450 -20.03 12.49 -24.41
N LEU A 451 -19.35 13.05 -23.41
CA LEU A 451 -19.44 14.46 -23.08
C LEU A 451 -18.96 15.35 -24.23
N SER A 452 -17.92 14.96 -24.96
CA SER A 452 -17.42 15.71 -26.13
C SER A 452 -18.41 15.71 -27.30
N GLY A 453 -19.32 14.73 -27.36
CA GLY A 453 -20.46 14.75 -28.27
C GLY A 453 -21.59 15.71 -27.84
N CYS A 454 -21.59 16.13 -26.57
CA CYS A 454 -22.58 17.04 -26.00
C CYS A 454 -22.08 18.49 -25.89
N TYR A 455 -20.78 18.69 -25.63
CA TYR A 455 -20.19 20.00 -25.31
C TYR A 455 -18.85 20.21 -25.99
N SER A 456 -18.49 21.49 -26.16
CA SER A 456 -17.14 21.88 -26.57
C SER A 456 -16.17 21.89 -25.38
N SER A 457 -14.86 21.77 -25.65
CA SER A 457 -13.77 21.95 -24.66
C SER A 457 -13.78 21.02 -23.42
N VAL A 458 -14.44 19.85 -23.49
CA VAL A 458 -14.55 18.89 -22.37
C VAL A 458 -13.20 18.47 -21.79
N HIS A 459 -12.18 18.29 -22.63
CA HIS A 459 -10.84 17.93 -22.16
C HIS A 459 -10.25 18.96 -21.20
N TYR A 460 -10.36 20.24 -21.56
CA TYR A 460 -9.94 21.34 -20.72
C TYR A 460 -10.80 21.40 -19.44
N THR A 461 -12.12 21.31 -19.56
CA THR A 461 -13.04 21.36 -18.43
C THR A 461 -12.80 20.27 -17.39
N ILE A 462 -12.59 19.01 -17.79
CA ILE A 462 -12.30 17.93 -16.83
C ILE A 462 -10.94 18.15 -16.16
N SER A 463 -9.93 18.63 -16.89
CA SER A 463 -8.66 19.03 -16.27
C SER A 463 -8.87 20.11 -15.21
N THR A 464 -9.67 21.13 -15.52
CA THR A 464 -10.03 22.20 -14.58
C THR A 464 -10.76 21.65 -13.36
N PHE A 465 -11.65 20.66 -13.49
CA PHE A 465 -12.32 20.04 -12.35
C PHE A 465 -11.37 19.26 -11.47
N ILE A 466 -10.41 18.53 -12.07
CA ILE A 466 -9.35 17.85 -11.34
C ILE A 466 -8.51 18.86 -10.58
N ASP A 467 -8.04 19.92 -11.23
CA ASP A 467 -7.23 20.94 -10.57
C ASP A 467 -7.98 21.66 -9.45
N LYS A 468 -9.30 21.86 -9.58
CA LYS A 468 -10.16 22.46 -8.54
C LYS A 468 -10.64 21.48 -7.46
N SER A 469 -10.15 20.22 -7.47
CA SER A 469 -10.59 19.14 -6.58
C SER A 469 -12.12 18.90 -6.58
N LEU A 470 -12.78 19.15 -7.70
CA LEU A 470 -14.22 18.86 -7.89
C LEU A 470 -14.47 17.43 -8.35
N VAL A 471 -13.48 16.84 -9.03
CA VAL A 471 -13.47 15.49 -9.58
C VAL A 471 -12.06 14.94 -9.39
N SER A 472 -11.91 13.64 -9.18
CA SER A 472 -10.63 12.95 -9.13
C SER A 472 -10.58 11.82 -10.14
N VAL A 473 -9.39 11.30 -10.42
CA VAL A 473 -9.21 10.12 -11.29
C VAL A 473 -8.48 9.05 -10.50
N SER A 474 -9.13 7.92 -10.26
CA SER A 474 -8.54 6.77 -9.58
C SER A 474 -8.67 5.54 -10.47
N ASN A 475 -7.59 4.80 -10.70
CA ASN A 475 -7.60 3.63 -11.60
C ASN A 475 -8.26 3.89 -12.97
N ASN A 476 -7.98 5.06 -13.58
CA ASN A 476 -8.60 5.57 -14.80
C ASN A 476 -10.13 5.82 -14.75
N LYS A 477 -10.75 5.75 -13.58
CA LYS A 477 -12.16 6.06 -13.36
C LYS A 477 -12.35 7.50 -12.89
N LEU A 478 -13.40 8.13 -13.39
CA LEU A 478 -13.81 9.48 -13.03
C LEU A 478 -14.59 9.45 -11.71
N GLU A 479 -13.99 9.91 -10.62
CA GLU A 479 -14.60 9.89 -9.28
C GLU A 479 -15.02 11.28 -8.83
N MET A 480 -16.08 11.33 -8.03
CA MET A 480 -16.57 12.56 -7.39
C MET A 480 -16.93 12.24 -5.95
N HIS A 481 -16.47 13.07 -5.02
CA HIS A 481 -16.77 12.91 -3.60
C HIS A 481 -18.29 12.93 -3.37
N ASP A 482 -18.81 12.07 -2.48
CA ASP A 482 -20.26 11.89 -2.24
C ASP A 482 -20.97 13.23 -1.97
N LEU A 483 -20.42 14.06 -1.06
CA LEU A 483 -20.95 15.41 -0.78
C LEU A 483 -20.99 16.35 -2.01
N LEU A 484 -20.05 16.24 -2.96
CA LEU A 484 -20.08 17.02 -4.20
C LEU A 484 -21.14 16.49 -5.17
N GLN A 485 -21.30 15.17 -5.22
CA GLN A 485 -22.35 14.53 -6.03
C GLN A 485 -23.74 14.90 -5.51
N GLU A 486 -23.94 14.84 -4.20
CA GLU A 486 -25.18 15.26 -3.55
C GLU A 486 -25.50 16.74 -3.78
N MET A 487 -24.48 17.61 -3.73
CA MET A 487 -24.64 19.01 -4.11
C MET A 487 -25.08 19.13 -5.58
N GLY A 488 -24.51 18.35 -6.50
CA GLY A 488 -24.95 18.30 -7.90
C GLY A 488 -26.42 17.86 -8.03
N TRP A 489 -26.82 16.82 -7.31
CA TRP A 489 -28.22 16.36 -7.24
C TRP A 489 -29.17 17.41 -6.68
N SER A 490 -28.73 18.16 -5.66
CA SER A 490 -29.48 19.28 -5.09
C SER A 490 -29.82 20.33 -6.14
N ILE A 491 -28.80 20.77 -6.89
CA ILE A 491 -28.91 21.82 -7.88
C ILE A 491 -29.92 21.42 -8.96
N VAL A 492 -29.93 20.17 -9.40
CA VAL A 492 -30.95 19.68 -10.36
C VAL A 492 -32.34 19.59 -9.71
N GLY A 493 -32.42 19.24 -8.43
CA GLY A 493 -33.66 19.26 -7.66
C GLY A 493 -34.28 20.65 -7.54
N GLU A 494 -33.46 21.70 -7.48
CA GLU A 494 -33.86 23.12 -7.43
C GLU A 494 -34.31 23.68 -8.80
N GLU A 495 -34.01 23.02 -9.93
CA GLU A 495 -34.34 23.53 -11.27
C GLU A 495 -35.84 23.70 -11.50
N SER A 496 -36.63 22.66 -11.18
CA SER A 496 -38.07 22.63 -11.41
C SER A 496 -38.77 21.46 -10.72
N GLU A 497 -40.10 21.39 -10.90
CA GLU A 497 -40.90 20.20 -10.60
C GLU A 497 -40.42 18.98 -11.39
N LEU A 498 -40.73 17.79 -10.89
CA LEU A 498 -40.18 16.51 -11.35
C LEU A 498 -40.19 16.33 -12.88
N GLU A 499 -41.27 16.74 -13.54
CA GLU A 499 -41.53 16.55 -14.97
C GLU A 499 -40.70 17.49 -15.86
N ASN A 500 -40.12 18.55 -15.27
CA ASN A 500 -39.37 19.60 -15.95
C ASN A 500 -37.90 19.67 -15.52
N ARG A 501 -37.40 18.66 -14.78
CA ARG A 501 -35.98 18.56 -14.43
C ARG A 501 -35.15 18.14 -15.63
N SER A 502 -33.96 18.72 -15.79
CA SER A 502 -33.08 18.39 -16.91
C SER A 502 -32.50 16.99 -16.85
N ARG A 503 -32.27 16.44 -15.64
CA ARG A 503 -31.65 15.13 -15.42
C ARG A 503 -32.46 14.30 -14.44
N LEU A 504 -32.65 13.03 -14.77
CA LEU A 504 -33.32 12.06 -13.91
C LEU A 504 -32.38 10.90 -13.62
N TRP A 505 -32.13 10.63 -12.33
CA TRP A 505 -31.30 9.49 -11.88
C TRP A 505 -31.99 8.66 -10.78
N ASN A 506 -32.98 9.22 -10.08
CA ASN A 506 -33.69 8.52 -9.02
C ASN A 506 -34.67 7.49 -9.62
N PRO A 507 -34.59 6.19 -9.23
CA PRO A 507 -35.45 5.15 -9.80
C PRO A 507 -36.95 5.39 -9.62
N LYS A 508 -37.39 6.03 -8.52
CA LYS A 508 -38.82 6.33 -8.28
C LYS A 508 -39.33 7.41 -9.23
N ASP A 509 -38.49 8.40 -9.49
CA ASP A 509 -38.78 9.53 -10.37
C ASP A 509 -38.86 9.06 -11.82
N VAL A 510 -37.85 8.29 -12.27
CA VAL A 510 -37.83 7.69 -13.61
C VAL A 510 -39.03 6.77 -13.82
N TYR A 511 -39.37 5.94 -12.83
CA TYR A 511 -40.59 5.12 -12.87
C TYR A 511 -41.84 5.97 -13.12
N CYS A 512 -42.02 7.04 -12.34
CA CYS A 512 -43.19 7.90 -12.46
C CYS A 512 -43.25 8.60 -13.82
N VAL A 513 -42.14 9.12 -14.31
CA VAL A 513 -42.08 9.84 -15.60
C VAL A 513 -42.39 8.90 -16.77
N LEU A 514 -41.76 7.72 -16.81
CA LEU A 514 -41.88 6.80 -17.94
C LEU A 514 -43.23 6.04 -17.96
N THR A 515 -43.73 5.60 -16.79
CA THR A 515 -44.99 4.83 -16.73
C THR A 515 -46.24 5.70 -16.84
N LYS A 516 -46.18 6.96 -16.35
CA LYS A 516 -47.30 7.91 -16.42
C LYS A 516 -47.23 8.85 -17.63
N LYS A 517 -46.23 8.69 -18.51
CA LYS A 517 -46.02 9.51 -19.72
C LYS A 517 -45.93 11.01 -19.43
N LYS A 518 -45.19 11.37 -18.38
CA LYS A 518 -45.01 12.76 -17.91
C LYS A 518 -43.70 13.39 -18.40
N GLY A 519 -43.07 12.79 -19.41
CA GLY A 519 -41.83 13.31 -19.98
C GLY A 519 -42.07 14.61 -20.75
N THR A 520 -41.14 15.56 -20.60
CA THR A 520 -41.19 16.84 -21.31
C THR A 520 -39.88 17.10 -22.04
N LYS A 521 -39.88 18.12 -22.92
CA LYS A 521 -38.69 18.58 -23.67
C LYS A 521 -37.57 19.15 -22.79
N ALA A 522 -37.82 19.32 -21.48
CA ALA A 522 -36.81 19.76 -20.53
C ALA A 522 -35.85 18.64 -20.15
N ILE A 523 -36.29 17.37 -20.23
CA ILE A 523 -35.48 16.20 -19.88
C ILE A 523 -34.41 15.99 -20.94
N GLU A 524 -33.15 16.24 -20.56
CA GLU A 524 -31.97 16.03 -21.40
C GLU A 524 -31.33 14.65 -21.15
N GLY A 525 -31.51 14.05 -19.97
CA GLY A 525 -30.88 12.78 -19.66
C GLY A 525 -31.59 11.94 -18.61
N ILE A 526 -31.62 10.63 -18.84
CA ILE A 526 -32.18 9.62 -17.93
C ILE A 526 -31.13 8.56 -17.64
N SER A 527 -30.88 8.32 -16.36
CA SER A 527 -30.07 7.23 -15.87
C SER A 527 -30.86 6.40 -14.86
N LEU A 528 -30.81 5.09 -15.00
CA LEU A 528 -31.56 4.17 -14.16
C LEU A 528 -30.72 2.94 -13.82
N ASP A 529 -30.48 2.76 -12.53
CA ASP A 529 -29.98 1.50 -12.02
C ASP A 529 -31.14 0.49 -11.94
N LEU A 530 -31.13 -0.47 -12.87
CA LEU A 530 -32.11 -1.54 -12.94
C LEU A 530 -32.06 -2.44 -11.70
N SER A 531 -30.97 -2.47 -10.92
CA SER A 531 -30.92 -3.25 -9.68
C SER A 531 -31.85 -2.67 -8.60
N ALA A 532 -31.99 -1.34 -8.57
CA ALA A 532 -32.86 -0.60 -7.64
C ALA A 532 -34.26 -0.28 -8.22
N ALA A 533 -34.44 -0.43 -9.54
CA ALA A 533 -35.71 -0.17 -10.21
C ALA A 533 -36.83 -1.15 -9.80
N ARG A 534 -38.08 -0.69 -9.87
CA ARG A 534 -39.29 -1.53 -9.81
C ARG A 534 -39.60 -2.11 -11.20
N GLU A 535 -40.42 -3.16 -11.26
CA GLU A 535 -40.90 -3.68 -12.54
C GLU A 535 -41.77 -2.63 -13.27
N MET A 536 -41.49 -2.41 -14.55
CA MET A 536 -42.10 -1.39 -15.41
C MET A 536 -42.59 -2.00 -16.72
N HIS A 537 -43.85 -1.75 -17.04
CA HIS A 537 -44.42 -2.02 -18.35
C HIS A 537 -44.49 -0.70 -19.10
N LEU A 538 -43.58 -0.48 -20.04
CA LEU A 538 -43.56 0.74 -20.84
C LEU A 538 -44.50 0.57 -22.03
N GLU A 539 -45.25 1.63 -22.35
CA GLU A 539 -46.01 1.72 -23.60
C GLU A 539 -45.11 2.16 -24.76
N SER A 540 -45.58 1.98 -26.00
CA SER A 540 -44.77 2.29 -27.20
C SER A 540 -44.37 3.77 -27.31
N ASP A 541 -45.11 4.65 -26.66
CA ASP A 541 -44.95 6.11 -26.62
C ASP A 541 -44.41 6.61 -25.27
N ALA A 542 -43.82 5.75 -24.43
CA ALA A 542 -43.29 6.11 -23.11
C ALA A 542 -42.25 7.26 -23.13
N PHE A 543 -41.56 7.45 -24.25
CA PHE A 543 -40.58 8.53 -24.47
C PHE A 543 -41.12 9.72 -25.29
N ALA A 544 -42.42 9.76 -25.58
CA ALA A 544 -43.01 10.85 -26.34
C ALA A 544 -42.87 12.19 -25.60
N GLY A 545 -42.47 13.24 -26.31
CA GLY A 545 -42.29 14.59 -25.77
C GLY A 545 -40.90 14.87 -25.17
N MET A 546 -40.02 13.88 -25.07
CA MET A 546 -38.63 14.02 -24.60
C MET A 546 -37.66 14.25 -25.77
N ASP A 547 -37.99 15.19 -26.65
CA ASP A 547 -37.35 15.30 -27.97
C ASP A 547 -35.88 15.79 -27.89
N HIS A 548 -35.47 16.45 -26.79
CA HIS A 548 -34.09 16.93 -26.57
C HIS A 548 -33.22 15.98 -25.72
N MET A 549 -33.66 14.73 -25.51
CA MET A 549 -32.92 13.78 -24.69
C MET A 549 -31.62 13.34 -25.38
N ARG A 550 -30.49 13.61 -24.74
CA ARG A 550 -29.13 13.28 -25.22
C ARG A 550 -28.52 12.05 -24.57
N ILE A 551 -28.97 11.66 -23.38
CA ILE A 551 -28.44 10.51 -22.63
C ILE A 551 -29.58 9.60 -22.16
N LEU A 552 -29.51 8.33 -22.53
CA LEU A 552 -30.34 7.27 -21.96
C LEU A 552 -29.45 6.13 -21.46
N LYS A 553 -29.37 5.93 -20.15
CA LYS A 553 -28.47 4.97 -19.50
C LYS A 553 -29.22 4.07 -18.53
N PHE A 554 -29.65 2.90 -18.97
CA PHE A 554 -30.21 1.86 -18.09
C PHE A 554 -29.16 0.79 -17.83
N TYR A 555 -28.61 0.77 -16.61
CA TYR A 555 -27.47 -0.06 -16.23
C TYR A 555 -27.80 -0.96 -15.04
N MET A 556 -26.88 -1.86 -14.66
CA MET A 556 -27.06 -2.78 -13.53
C MET A 556 -25.81 -2.76 -12.65
N SER A 557 -25.92 -2.25 -11.42
CA SER A 557 -24.79 -2.20 -10.47
C SER A 557 -24.44 -3.56 -9.85
N ASN A 558 -25.43 -4.44 -9.66
CA ASN A 558 -25.26 -5.79 -9.09
C ASN A 558 -25.51 -6.87 -10.14
N SER A 559 -24.45 -7.48 -10.68
CA SER A 559 -24.52 -8.48 -11.76
C SER A 559 -24.77 -9.91 -11.27
N SER A 560 -25.74 -10.13 -10.37
CA SER A 560 -26.10 -11.49 -9.95
C SER A 560 -26.78 -12.25 -11.10
N ILE A 561 -26.29 -13.46 -11.39
CA ILE A 561 -26.89 -14.37 -12.38
C ILE A 561 -28.25 -14.82 -11.82
N GLY A 562 -29.36 -14.26 -12.31
CA GLY A 562 -30.71 -14.71 -11.94
C GLY A 562 -31.83 -13.66 -11.95
N TYR A 563 -31.53 -12.36 -12.16
CA TYR A 563 -32.58 -11.34 -12.17
C TYR A 563 -33.54 -11.49 -13.37
N LYS A 564 -34.84 -11.30 -13.11
CA LYS A 564 -35.88 -11.13 -14.14
C LYS A 564 -35.76 -9.76 -14.80
N ASP A 565 -36.19 -9.66 -16.05
CA ASP A 565 -36.16 -8.40 -16.81
C ASP A 565 -37.19 -7.43 -16.21
N LYS A 566 -36.71 -6.34 -15.61
CA LYS A 566 -37.56 -5.37 -14.91
C LYS A 566 -38.27 -4.38 -15.84
N VAL A 567 -37.82 -4.26 -17.09
CA VAL A 567 -38.44 -3.36 -18.07
C VAL A 567 -39.01 -4.18 -19.21
N GLN A 568 -40.31 -4.10 -19.39
CA GLN A 568 -41.03 -4.79 -20.47
C GLN A 568 -41.50 -3.77 -21.51
N LEU A 569 -41.28 -4.12 -22.77
CA LEU A 569 -41.76 -3.37 -23.94
C LEU A 569 -42.96 -4.09 -24.56
N PRO A 570 -43.85 -3.36 -25.26
CA PRO A 570 -44.96 -3.99 -25.98
C PRO A 570 -44.42 -4.84 -27.13
N ARG A 571 -45.22 -5.76 -27.67
CA ARG A 571 -44.81 -6.68 -28.75
C ARG A 571 -44.23 -5.98 -29.99
N ARG A 572 -44.68 -4.76 -30.28
CA ARG A 572 -44.21 -3.94 -31.41
C ARG A 572 -42.99 -3.06 -31.08
N GLY A 573 -42.46 -3.13 -29.86
CA GLY A 573 -41.36 -2.30 -29.38
C GLY A 573 -41.75 -0.83 -29.16
N LEU A 574 -40.74 0.01 -28.96
CA LEU A 574 -40.91 1.46 -28.85
C LEU A 574 -41.18 2.08 -30.23
N ARG A 575 -41.96 3.16 -30.26
CA ARG A 575 -42.33 3.88 -31.48
C ARG A 575 -41.18 4.75 -32.00
N SER A 576 -40.51 5.45 -31.11
CA SER A 576 -39.38 6.36 -31.40
C SER A 576 -38.53 6.56 -30.14
N LEU A 577 -37.32 7.07 -30.36
CA LEU A 577 -36.44 7.67 -29.35
C LEU A 577 -36.06 9.07 -29.84
N SER A 578 -35.43 9.89 -29.00
CA SER A 578 -34.97 11.22 -29.42
C SER A 578 -33.86 11.11 -30.48
N ASP A 579 -33.95 11.96 -31.50
CA ASP A 579 -32.93 12.10 -32.55
C ASP A 579 -31.68 12.88 -32.07
N GLU A 580 -31.75 13.46 -30.86
CA GLU A 580 -30.63 14.15 -30.19
C GLU A 580 -29.79 13.23 -29.29
N LEU A 581 -30.07 11.92 -29.27
CA LEU A 581 -29.31 10.96 -28.47
C LEU A 581 -27.83 10.95 -28.86
N ARG A 582 -26.96 11.20 -27.88
CA ARG A 582 -25.50 11.02 -27.98
C ARG A 582 -25.06 9.70 -27.36
N TYR A 583 -25.78 9.23 -26.33
CA TYR A 583 -25.48 7.98 -25.63
C TYR A 583 -26.74 7.16 -25.37
N LEU A 584 -26.75 5.93 -25.89
CA LEU A 584 -27.77 4.93 -25.63
C LEU A 584 -27.13 3.71 -24.99
N HIS A 585 -27.30 3.56 -23.68
CA HIS A 585 -26.96 2.35 -22.93
C HIS A 585 -28.20 1.69 -22.35
N TRP A 586 -28.41 0.42 -22.68
CA TRP A 586 -29.55 -0.33 -22.16
C TRP A 586 -29.20 -1.79 -21.92
N TYR A 587 -28.87 -2.10 -20.66
CA TYR A 587 -28.61 -3.45 -20.20
C TYR A 587 -29.86 -4.33 -20.34
N ARG A 588 -29.72 -5.46 -21.03
CA ARG A 588 -30.81 -6.38 -21.40
C ARG A 588 -31.95 -5.70 -22.14
N PHE A 589 -31.60 -4.94 -23.18
CA PHE A 589 -32.60 -4.36 -24.06
C PHE A 589 -33.57 -5.44 -24.58
N PRO A 590 -34.89 -5.31 -24.33
CA PRO A 590 -35.82 -6.44 -24.44
C PRO A 590 -36.35 -6.68 -25.86
N SER A 591 -36.20 -5.72 -26.77
CA SER A 591 -36.72 -5.81 -28.15
C SER A 591 -35.71 -6.49 -29.10
N LYS A 592 -36.24 -7.06 -30.19
CA LYS A 592 -35.46 -7.72 -31.26
C LYS A 592 -34.69 -6.74 -32.14
N SER A 593 -35.13 -5.49 -32.19
CA SER A 593 -34.49 -4.39 -32.93
C SER A 593 -34.79 -3.05 -32.26
N LEU A 594 -34.03 -2.03 -32.62
CA LEU A 594 -34.34 -0.63 -32.30
C LEU A 594 -35.62 -0.17 -33.04
N PRO A 595 -36.24 0.95 -32.62
CA PRO A 595 -37.47 1.47 -33.24
C PRO A 595 -37.31 1.73 -34.73
N LEU A 596 -38.40 1.56 -35.50
CA LEU A 596 -38.39 1.83 -36.95
C LEU A 596 -38.08 3.30 -37.28
N LYS A 597 -38.45 4.24 -36.40
CA LYS A 597 -38.17 5.67 -36.53
C LYS A 597 -36.89 6.10 -35.77
N PHE A 598 -35.93 5.20 -35.62
CA PHE A 598 -34.67 5.52 -34.94
C PHE A 598 -33.72 6.25 -35.89
N CYS A 599 -33.14 7.36 -35.44
CA CYS A 599 -32.09 8.11 -36.13
C CYS A 599 -30.78 8.02 -35.34
N ALA A 600 -29.70 7.58 -35.98
CA ALA A 600 -28.37 7.46 -35.38
C ALA A 600 -27.44 8.66 -35.68
N GLU A 601 -27.92 9.71 -36.36
CA GLU A 601 -27.10 10.82 -36.87
C GLU A 601 -26.22 11.46 -35.80
N ASN A 602 -26.79 11.72 -34.62
CA ASN A 602 -26.09 12.34 -33.49
C ASN A 602 -25.44 11.34 -32.52
N LEU A 603 -25.65 10.03 -32.73
CA LEU A 603 -25.28 9.02 -31.76
C LEU A 603 -23.77 8.83 -31.72
N VAL A 604 -23.18 8.92 -30.53
CA VAL A 604 -21.73 8.73 -30.30
C VAL A 604 -21.44 7.34 -29.77
N VAL A 605 -22.26 6.85 -28.84
CA VAL A 605 -22.11 5.53 -28.22
C VAL A 605 -23.44 4.78 -28.23
N LEU A 606 -23.42 3.58 -28.82
CA LEU A 606 -24.50 2.60 -28.74
C LEU A 606 -24.02 1.40 -27.94
N ASP A 607 -24.64 1.11 -26.80
CA ASP A 607 -24.27 -0.01 -25.94
C ASP A 607 -25.50 -0.78 -25.43
N LEU A 608 -25.75 -1.97 -25.97
CA LEU A 608 -26.89 -2.83 -25.64
C LEU A 608 -26.40 -4.21 -25.13
N PRO A 609 -25.73 -4.26 -23.97
CA PRO A 609 -25.18 -5.50 -23.45
C PRO A 609 -26.31 -6.44 -22.98
N HIS A 610 -26.10 -7.75 -23.18
CA HIS A 610 -27.06 -8.82 -22.88
C HIS A 610 -28.43 -8.65 -23.56
N SER A 611 -28.49 -7.94 -24.69
CA SER A 611 -29.77 -7.64 -25.35
C SER A 611 -30.40 -8.85 -26.05
N ASN A 612 -31.70 -8.72 -26.33
CA ASN A 612 -32.46 -9.65 -27.18
C ASN A 612 -32.42 -9.26 -28.66
N VAL A 613 -31.52 -8.36 -29.05
CA VAL A 613 -31.43 -7.87 -30.42
C VAL A 613 -31.00 -9.00 -31.36
N GLU A 614 -31.78 -9.23 -32.41
CA GLU A 614 -31.48 -10.15 -33.51
C GLU A 614 -30.78 -9.40 -34.66
N GLN A 615 -31.23 -8.16 -34.91
CA GLN A 615 -30.68 -7.18 -35.86
C GLN A 615 -30.91 -5.76 -35.29
N LEU A 616 -29.88 -4.90 -35.33
CA LEU A 616 -29.94 -3.55 -34.73
C LEU A 616 -31.06 -2.67 -35.33
N TRP A 617 -31.01 -2.43 -36.64
CA TRP A 617 -31.97 -1.62 -37.39
C TRP A 617 -32.04 -2.06 -38.85
N THR A 618 -33.05 -1.53 -39.56
CA THR A 618 -33.29 -1.74 -40.99
C THR A 618 -33.21 -0.41 -41.74
N GLY A 619 -32.60 -0.39 -42.92
CA GLY A 619 -32.40 0.83 -43.71
C GLY A 619 -31.02 1.45 -43.51
N GLU A 620 -30.71 2.46 -44.31
CA GLU A 620 -29.48 3.25 -44.21
C GLU A 620 -29.58 4.24 -43.04
N GLN A 621 -28.46 4.45 -42.35
CA GLN A 621 -28.34 5.35 -41.21
C GLN A 621 -27.12 6.24 -41.43
N ASP A 622 -27.22 7.50 -41.03
CA ASP A 622 -26.03 8.34 -40.87
C ASP A 622 -25.34 7.94 -39.56
N LEU A 623 -24.10 7.47 -39.67
CA LEU A 623 -23.29 6.97 -38.55
C LEU A 623 -22.01 7.80 -38.40
N MET A 624 -21.95 9.00 -38.97
CA MET A 624 -20.75 9.83 -38.97
C MET A 624 -20.29 10.21 -37.56
N ASN A 625 -21.18 10.38 -36.60
CA ASN A 625 -20.81 10.70 -35.21
C ASN A 625 -20.53 9.48 -34.33
N LEU A 626 -20.83 8.26 -34.82
CA LEU A 626 -20.73 7.04 -34.05
C LEU A 626 -19.27 6.65 -33.82
N LYS A 627 -18.91 6.48 -32.56
CA LYS A 627 -17.56 6.10 -32.12
C LYS A 627 -17.49 4.72 -31.48
N GLN A 628 -18.58 4.23 -30.90
CA GLN A 628 -18.56 2.95 -30.19
C GLN A 628 -19.85 2.15 -30.39
N ILE A 629 -19.67 0.85 -30.62
CA ILE A 629 -20.74 -0.14 -30.71
C ILE A 629 -20.46 -1.26 -29.70
N GLY A 630 -21.29 -1.38 -28.66
CA GLY A 630 -21.27 -2.47 -27.69
C GLY A 630 -22.54 -3.31 -27.79
N LEU A 631 -22.41 -4.58 -28.12
CA LEU A 631 -23.52 -5.55 -28.16
C LEU A 631 -23.17 -6.83 -27.40
N SER A 632 -22.23 -6.73 -26.45
CA SER A 632 -21.72 -7.88 -25.70
C SER A 632 -22.85 -8.75 -25.13
N TYR A 633 -22.68 -10.05 -25.15
CA TYR A 633 -23.60 -11.08 -24.69
C TYR A 633 -25.01 -11.04 -25.31
N SER A 634 -25.20 -10.39 -26.47
CA SER A 634 -26.44 -10.42 -27.25
C SER A 634 -26.58 -11.78 -27.95
N LYS A 635 -27.22 -12.73 -27.26
CA LYS A 635 -27.22 -14.15 -27.64
C LYS A 635 -27.90 -14.44 -28.98
N TYR A 636 -28.86 -13.62 -29.36
CA TYR A 636 -29.68 -13.80 -30.58
C TYR A 636 -29.18 -12.98 -31.76
N LEU A 637 -28.13 -12.16 -31.58
CA LEU A 637 -27.57 -11.34 -32.64
C LEU A 637 -27.00 -12.25 -33.73
N THR A 638 -27.56 -12.15 -34.95
CA THR A 638 -27.13 -12.99 -36.08
C THR A 638 -26.28 -12.22 -37.08
N LYS A 639 -26.52 -10.91 -37.24
CA LYS A 639 -25.86 -10.02 -38.20
C LYS A 639 -25.65 -8.62 -37.63
N ILE A 640 -24.58 -7.97 -38.07
CA ILE A 640 -24.32 -6.54 -37.86
C ILE A 640 -24.73 -5.80 -39.15
N PRO A 641 -25.39 -4.62 -39.06
CA PRO A 641 -25.73 -3.82 -40.25
C PRO A 641 -24.47 -3.32 -40.98
N ASP A 642 -24.64 -2.79 -42.19
CA ASP A 642 -23.51 -2.19 -42.91
C ASP A 642 -22.97 -0.96 -42.15
N LEU A 643 -21.65 -0.92 -41.94
CA LEU A 643 -20.94 0.14 -41.21
C LEU A 643 -20.15 1.06 -42.15
N SER A 644 -20.42 1.06 -43.45
CA SER A 644 -19.71 1.87 -44.46
C SER A 644 -19.73 3.38 -44.17
N GLN A 645 -20.82 3.90 -43.58
CA GLN A 645 -20.93 5.31 -43.17
C GLN A 645 -20.31 5.61 -41.80
N ALA A 646 -19.94 4.58 -41.02
CA ALA A 646 -19.48 4.71 -39.64
C ALA A 646 -17.97 5.03 -39.55
N LYS A 647 -17.53 6.07 -40.28
CA LYS A 647 -16.10 6.38 -40.50
C LYS A 647 -15.34 6.76 -39.22
N ASN A 648 -16.04 7.13 -38.15
CA ASN A 648 -15.47 7.55 -36.88
C ASN A 648 -15.52 6.48 -35.78
N VAL A 649 -15.89 5.24 -36.10
CA VAL A 649 -15.93 4.15 -35.11
C VAL A 649 -14.52 3.81 -34.63
N GLU A 650 -14.33 3.93 -33.32
CA GLU A 650 -13.11 3.64 -32.57
C GLU A 650 -13.18 2.26 -31.90
N SER A 651 -14.37 1.79 -31.49
CA SER A 651 -14.50 0.55 -30.71
C SER A 651 -15.74 -0.27 -31.06
N ILE A 652 -15.54 -1.59 -31.25
CA ILE A 652 -16.61 -2.57 -31.48
C ILE A 652 -16.43 -3.73 -30.49
N ASN A 653 -17.41 -3.91 -29.59
CA ASN A 653 -17.45 -5.02 -28.64
C ASN A 653 -18.66 -5.92 -28.90
N LEU A 654 -18.41 -7.13 -29.41
CA LEU A 654 -19.40 -8.17 -29.69
C LEU A 654 -19.14 -9.44 -28.86
N GLU A 655 -18.38 -9.34 -27.77
CA GLU A 655 -18.07 -10.47 -26.90
C GLU A 655 -19.33 -11.29 -26.58
N GLY A 656 -19.28 -12.62 -26.63
CA GLY A 656 -20.38 -13.48 -26.20
C GLY A 656 -21.61 -13.48 -27.14
N CYS A 657 -21.54 -12.85 -28.31
CA CYS A 657 -22.57 -12.94 -29.36
C CYS A 657 -22.56 -14.34 -30.01
N LYS A 658 -23.19 -15.32 -29.34
CA LYS A 658 -23.09 -16.75 -29.68
C LYS A 658 -23.70 -17.11 -31.04
N SER A 659 -24.69 -16.36 -31.52
CA SER A 659 -25.38 -16.63 -32.80
C SER A 659 -24.81 -15.84 -33.98
N LEU A 660 -23.81 -14.98 -33.75
CA LEU A 660 -23.19 -14.19 -34.81
C LEU A 660 -22.41 -15.11 -35.75
N VAL A 661 -22.74 -15.06 -37.04
CA VAL A 661 -22.16 -15.97 -38.05
C VAL A 661 -21.03 -15.32 -38.85
N GLU A 662 -21.20 -14.04 -39.21
CA GLU A 662 -20.26 -13.29 -40.03
C GLU A 662 -20.25 -11.81 -39.66
N LEU A 663 -19.11 -11.17 -39.91
CA LEU A 663 -18.95 -9.73 -39.85
C LEU A 663 -19.08 -9.10 -41.26
N PRO A 664 -19.63 -7.88 -41.39
CA PRO A 664 -19.75 -7.19 -42.67
C PRO A 664 -18.36 -6.80 -43.21
N SER A 665 -18.21 -6.81 -44.54
CA SER A 665 -16.96 -6.44 -45.21
C SER A 665 -16.57 -4.98 -45.01
N SER A 666 -17.52 -4.09 -44.70
CA SER A 666 -17.27 -2.68 -44.45
C SER A 666 -16.37 -2.40 -43.24
N ILE A 667 -16.21 -3.35 -42.31
CA ILE A 667 -15.25 -3.24 -41.20
C ILE A 667 -13.81 -3.02 -41.72
N GLN A 668 -13.50 -3.52 -42.92
CA GLN A 668 -12.21 -3.30 -43.56
C GLN A 668 -11.86 -1.80 -43.65
N TYR A 669 -12.85 -0.94 -43.93
CA TYR A 669 -12.64 0.49 -44.21
C TYR A 669 -12.76 1.39 -42.96
N LEU A 670 -12.85 0.81 -41.76
CA LEU A 670 -12.96 1.58 -40.51
C LEU A 670 -11.56 2.06 -40.05
N HIS A 671 -11.06 3.12 -40.68
CA HIS A 671 -9.69 3.60 -40.47
C HIS A 671 -9.36 4.10 -39.05
N LYS A 672 -10.39 4.39 -38.23
CA LYS A 672 -10.23 4.85 -36.84
C LYS A 672 -10.44 3.74 -35.80
N LEU A 673 -10.68 2.50 -36.20
CA LEU A 673 -10.97 1.40 -35.29
C LEU A 673 -9.74 1.07 -34.43
N GLU A 674 -9.85 1.24 -33.12
CA GLU A 674 -8.82 0.97 -32.10
C GLU A 674 -9.01 -0.39 -31.40
N TYR A 675 -10.26 -0.83 -31.25
CA TYR A 675 -10.61 -2.02 -30.48
C TYR A 675 -11.68 -2.86 -31.18
N LEU A 676 -11.40 -4.15 -31.39
CA LEU A 676 -12.36 -5.13 -31.91
C LEU A 676 -12.37 -6.39 -31.05
N ASN A 677 -13.45 -6.60 -30.30
CA ASN A 677 -13.64 -7.79 -29.47
C ASN A 677 -14.78 -8.67 -30.00
N LEU A 678 -14.43 -9.91 -30.34
CA LEU A 678 -15.29 -10.98 -30.83
C LEU A 678 -15.18 -12.23 -29.93
N ARG A 679 -14.66 -12.07 -28.72
CA ARG A 679 -14.44 -13.17 -27.79
C ARG A 679 -15.73 -13.95 -27.55
N LEU A 680 -15.67 -15.28 -27.42
CA LEU A 680 -16.83 -16.14 -27.15
C LEU A 680 -17.92 -16.11 -28.25
N CYS A 681 -17.66 -15.59 -29.44
CA CYS A 681 -18.55 -15.69 -30.61
C CYS A 681 -18.50 -17.09 -31.24
N LYS A 682 -19.14 -18.06 -30.58
CA LYS A 682 -19.01 -19.49 -30.91
C LYS A 682 -19.45 -19.87 -32.33
N SER A 683 -20.42 -19.18 -32.93
CA SER A 683 -20.91 -19.47 -34.28
C SER A 683 -20.17 -18.71 -35.39
N LEU A 684 -19.22 -17.84 -35.04
CA LEU A 684 -18.52 -16.99 -35.98
C LEU A 684 -17.64 -17.83 -36.91
N ARG A 685 -17.85 -17.67 -38.21
CA ARG A 685 -17.15 -18.44 -39.26
C ARG A 685 -16.34 -17.54 -40.20
N ARG A 686 -16.86 -16.34 -40.49
CA ARG A 686 -16.29 -15.43 -41.48
C ARG A 686 -15.95 -14.09 -40.85
N LEU A 687 -14.70 -13.70 -41.03
CA LEU A 687 -14.17 -12.38 -40.74
C LEU A 687 -13.87 -11.68 -42.08
N PRO A 688 -13.79 -10.34 -42.12
CA PRO A 688 -13.23 -9.65 -43.28
C PRO A 688 -11.83 -10.19 -43.58
N SER A 689 -11.41 -10.17 -44.86
CA SER A 689 -10.09 -10.68 -45.25
C SER A 689 -8.95 -9.84 -44.68
N ARG A 690 -9.19 -8.55 -44.45
CA ARG A 690 -8.22 -7.56 -43.99
C ARG A 690 -8.90 -6.49 -43.15
N ILE A 691 -8.16 -5.88 -42.23
CA ILE A 691 -8.59 -4.71 -41.48
C ILE A 691 -7.59 -3.57 -41.77
N ASP A 692 -8.05 -2.53 -42.47
CA ASP A 692 -7.19 -1.42 -42.94
C ASP A 692 -7.04 -0.29 -41.90
N SER A 693 -7.39 -0.54 -40.64
CA SER A 693 -7.23 0.43 -39.55
C SER A 693 -5.77 0.52 -39.10
N LYS A 694 -5.22 1.74 -39.15
CA LYS A 694 -3.90 2.05 -38.59
C LYS A 694 -3.96 2.35 -37.10
N LEU A 695 -5.13 2.39 -36.47
CA LEU A 695 -5.24 2.69 -35.04
C LEU A 695 -5.57 1.44 -34.21
N LEU A 696 -5.79 0.29 -34.84
CA LEU A 696 -6.21 -0.94 -34.16
C LEU A 696 -5.12 -1.38 -33.20
N ARG A 697 -5.37 -1.29 -31.90
CA ARG A 697 -4.46 -1.72 -30.83
C ARG A 697 -4.77 -3.14 -30.36
N ILE A 698 -6.04 -3.47 -30.20
CA ILE A 698 -6.47 -4.74 -29.63
C ILE A 698 -7.44 -5.45 -30.57
N LEU A 699 -7.11 -6.71 -30.88
CA LEU A 699 -7.99 -7.64 -31.59
C LEU A 699 -8.18 -8.91 -30.76
N ASP A 700 -9.42 -9.16 -30.32
CA ASP A 700 -9.79 -10.35 -29.57
C ASP A 700 -10.75 -11.26 -30.35
N ILE A 701 -10.28 -12.45 -30.69
CA ILE A 701 -11.03 -13.53 -31.35
C ILE A 701 -10.93 -14.82 -30.51
N SER A 702 -10.77 -14.67 -29.19
CA SER A 702 -10.64 -15.78 -28.27
C SER A 702 -11.95 -16.57 -28.14
N HIS A 703 -11.86 -17.88 -27.93
CA HIS A 703 -12.99 -18.81 -27.81
C HIS A 703 -13.93 -18.81 -29.03
N CYS A 704 -13.36 -18.59 -30.22
CA CYS A 704 -14.03 -18.68 -31.51
C CYS A 704 -13.55 -19.92 -32.29
N PRO A 705 -14.05 -21.13 -31.95
CA PRO A 705 -13.51 -22.39 -32.49
C PRO A 705 -13.79 -22.60 -33.98
N ASN A 706 -14.77 -21.88 -34.54
CA ASN A 706 -15.16 -21.98 -35.95
C ASN A 706 -14.40 -21.02 -36.87
N VAL A 707 -13.64 -20.07 -36.31
CA VAL A 707 -12.78 -19.16 -37.06
C VAL A 707 -11.51 -19.89 -37.44
N LYS A 708 -11.33 -20.14 -38.74
CA LYS A 708 -10.17 -20.88 -39.28
C LYS A 708 -9.02 -19.98 -39.74
N HIS A 709 -9.32 -18.73 -40.07
CA HIS A 709 -8.38 -17.75 -40.60
C HIS A 709 -8.53 -16.44 -39.81
N CYS A 710 -7.40 -15.84 -39.43
CA CYS A 710 -7.33 -14.52 -38.84
C CYS A 710 -7.17 -13.49 -39.98
N PRO A 711 -7.82 -12.31 -39.93
CA PRO A 711 -7.68 -11.26 -40.94
C PRO A 711 -6.24 -10.78 -41.09
N GLU A 712 -5.88 -10.26 -42.27
CA GLU A 712 -4.64 -9.50 -42.43
C GLU A 712 -4.70 -8.18 -41.64
N ILE A 713 -3.63 -7.87 -40.90
CA ILE A 713 -3.52 -6.72 -40.00
C ILE A 713 -2.36 -5.81 -40.45
N LEU A 714 -2.57 -4.48 -40.40
CA LEU A 714 -1.62 -3.45 -40.80
C LEU A 714 -1.04 -2.69 -39.58
N GLU A 715 0.18 -3.06 -39.23
CA GLU A 715 1.20 -2.24 -38.55
C GLU A 715 1.04 -1.91 -37.05
N ASN A 716 -0.15 -1.60 -36.53
CA ASN A 716 -0.30 -0.95 -35.20
C ASN A 716 -1.01 -1.75 -34.09
N VAL A 717 -1.28 -3.05 -34.30
CA VAL A 717 -1.83 -3.91 -33.23
C VAL A 717 -0.78 -4.15 -32.16
N GLU A 718 -1.11 -3.76 -30.93
CA GLU A 718 -0.31 -3.91 -29.70
C GLU A 718 -0.57 -5.29 -29.08
N GLU A 719 -1.84 -5.71 -29.02
CA GLU A 719 -2.27 -6.95 -28.39
C GLU A 719 -3.15 -7.82 -29.31
N LEU A 720 -2.79 -9.09 -29.42
CA LEU A 720 -3.52 -10.08 -30.22
C LEU A 720 -4.01 -11.24 -29.36
N HIS A 721 -5.33 -11.28 -29.12
CA HIS A 721 -5.98 -12.27 -28.25
C HIS A 721 -6.70 -13.34 -29.08
N LEU A 722 -6.15 -14.55 -29.14
CA LEU A 722 -6.62 -15.63 -30.02
C LEU A 722 -6.86 -16.96 -29.30
N CYS A 723 -6.90 -16.95 -27.96
CA CYS A 723 -7.02 -18.15 -27.13
C CYS A 723 -8.16 -19.07 -27.56
N ARG A 724 -7.96 -20.39 -27.61
CA ARG A 724 -8.98 -21.40 -27.94
C ARG A 724 -9.75 -21.10 -29.25
N SER A 725 -9.07 -20.50 -30.22
CA SER A 725 -9.59 -20.29 -31.56
C SER A 725 -9.35 -21.53 -32.45
N GLY A 726 -10.08 -21.61 -33.57
CA GLY A 726 -9.93 -22.67 -34.56
C GLY A 726 -8.72 -22.50 -35.49
N LEU A 727 -7.84 -21.53 -35.21
CA LEU A 727 -6.74 -21.12 -36.09
C LEU A 727 -5.70 -22.22 -36.28
N LYS A 728 -5.23 -22.37 -37.51
CA LYS A 728 -4.12 -23.28 -37.85
C LYS A 728 -2.76 -22.58 -37.84
N GLU A 729 -2.76 -21.30 -38.18
CA GLU A 729 -1.57 -20.44 -38.27
C GLU A 729 -1.97 -18.97 -38.14
N LEU A 730 -0.98 -18.12 -37.82
CA LEU A 730 -1.13 -16.67 -37.86
C LEU A 730 -0.93 -16.14 -39.30
N PRO A 731 -1.53 -14.99 -39.66
CA PRO A 731 -1.36 -14.41 -40.98
C PRO A 731 0.10 -13.97 -41.20
N GLN A 732 0.57 -14.07 -42.44
CA GLN A 732 1.96 -13.72 -42.77
C GLN A 732 2.31 -12.28 -42.43
N SER A 733 1.36 -11.35 -42.34
CA SER A 733 1.68 -9.95 -42.01
C SER A 733 2.10 -9.73 -40.55
N VAL A 734 1.80 -10.65 -39.62
CA VAL A 734 2.03 -10.46 -38.17
C VAL A 734 3.49 -10.16 -37.83
N HIS A 735 4.45 -10.80 -38.50
CA HIS A 735 5.88 -10.52 -38.28
C HIS A 735 6.33 -9.11 -38.69
N LYS A 736 5.53 -8.39 -39.47
CA LYS A 736 5.80 -7.01 -39.89
C LYS A 736 5.12 -5.97 -39.00
N VAL A 737 4.27 -6.39 -38.07
CA VAL A 737 3.54 -5.50 -37.16
C VAL A 737 4.49 -5.02 -36.08
N LYS A 738 4.96 -3.77 -36.21
CA LYS A 738 5.99 -3.21 -35.32
C LYS A 738 5.46 -2.90 -33.93
N ALA A 739 4.17 -2.58 -33.79
CA ALA A 739 3.59 -2.25 -32.48
C ALA A 739 3.27 -3.48 -31.62
N LEU A 740 3.37 -4.71 -32.16
CA LEU A 740 2.89 -5.91 -31.48
C LEU A 740 3.79 -6.28 -30.30
N GLU A 741 3.25 -6.16 -29.09
CA GLU A 741 3.94 -6.46 -27.84
C GLU A 741 3.44 -7.76 -27.20
N ILE A 742 2.13 -8.08 -27.30
CA ILE A 742 1.51 -9.20 -26.58
C ILE A 742 0.72 -10.13 -27.53
N VAL A 743 0.98 -11.43 -27.46
CA VAL A 743 0.27 -12.45 -28.26
C VAL A 743 -0.23 -13.60 -27.39
N TRP A 744 -1.56 -13.77 -27.36
CA TRP A 744 -2.24 -14.85 -26.63
C TRP A 744 -2.78 -15.94 -27.57
N LEU A 745 -2.22 -17.14 -27.48
CA LEU A 745 -2.62 -18.32 -28.27
C LEU A 745 -2.99 -19.53 -27.39
N ILE A 746 -3.29 -19.30 -26.12
CA ILE A 746 -3.57 -20.37 -25.15
C ILE A 746 -4.75 -21.24 -25.63
N GLY A 747 -4.56 -22.56 -25.68
CA GLY A 747 -5.59 -23.52 -26.09
C GLY A 747 -5.84 -23.58 -27.60
N CYS A 748 -4.99 -22.96 -28.43
CA CYS A 748 -5.04 -23.10 -29.88
C CYS A 748 -4.44 -24.46 -30.32
N SER A 749 -5.19 -25.53 -30.08
CA SER A 749 -4.73 -26.91 -30.30
C SER A 749 -4.42 -27.27 -31.76
N ASN A 750 -4.93 -26.48 -32.71
CA ASN A 750 -4.68 -26.63 -34.15
C ASN A 750 -3.34 -26.02 -34.61
N ILE A 751 -2.69 -25.19 -33.79
CA ILE A 751 -1.37 -24.61 -34.08
C ILE A 751 -0.31 -25.65 -33.79
N THR A 752 0.38 -26.08 -34.84
CA THR A 752 1.40 -27.16 -34.79
C THR A 752 2.82 -26.68 -35.00
N LYS A 753 2.99 -25.47 -35.54
CA LYS A 753 4.27 -24.79 -35.75
C LYS A 753 4.34 -23.56 -34.85
N PHE A 754 5.54 -23.22 -34.40
CA PHE A 754 5.76 -21.98 -33.66
C PHE A 754 5.38 -20.75 -34.52
N PRO A 755 4.66 -19.76 -33.97
CA PRO A 755 4.19 -18.62 -34.75
C PRO A 755 5.34 -17.70 -35.18
N HIS A 756 5.30 -17.23 -36.43
CA HIS A 756 6.26 -16.26 -36.96
C HIS A 756 5.78 -14.84 -36.59
N VAL A 757 6.27 -14.32 -35.46
CA VAL A 757 5.85 -13.04 -34.86
C VAL A 757 6.91 -11.94 -35.02
N SER A 758 6.54 -10.70 -34.68
CA SER A 758 7.42 -9.53 -34.74
C SER A 758 8.51 -9.59 -33.67
N MET A 759 9.68 -8.99 -33.94
CA MET A 759 10.81 -8.91 -33.00
C MET A 759 10.52 -8.07 -31.74
N ASN A 760 9.46 -7.24 -31.79
CA ASN A 760 9.06 -6.35 -30.70
C ASN A 760 8.11 -7.01 -29.69
N VAL A 761 7.73 -8.28 -29.90
CA VAL A 761 6.89 -9.02 -28.96
C VAL A 761 7.63 -9.22 -27.64
N ARG A 762 7.02 -8.76 -26.55
CA ARG A 762 7.50 -8.90 -25.16
C ARG A 762 6.88 -10.11 -24.46
N GLU A 763 5.61 -10.40 -24.75
CA GLU A 763 4.89 -11.48 -24.09
C GLU A 763 4.27 -12.45 -25.10
N LEU A 764 4.60 -13.74 -24.97
CA LEU A 764 4.12 -14.79 -25.87
C LEU A 764 3.54 -15.98 -25.09
N TYR A 765 2.22 -16.14 -25.18
CA TYR A 765 1.48 -17.19 -24.49
C TYR A 765 1.01 -18.29 -25.45
N LEU A 766 1.60 -19.48 -25.35
CA LEU A 766 1.40 -20.63 -26.25
C LEU A 766 0.92 -21.89 -25.51
N SER A 767 0.44 -21.75 -24.28
CA SER A 767 -0.05 -22.87 -23.47
C SER A 767 -1.13 -23.68 -24.19
N GLU A 768 -1.17 -24.99 -23.95
CA GLU A 768 -2.13 -25.93 -24.57
C GLU A 768 -2.10 -25.96 -26.12
N THR A 769 -1.00 -25.55 -26.77
CA THR A 769 -0.82 -25.69 -28.23
C THR A 769 -0.26 -27.07 -28.63
N SER A 770 -0.33 -27.40 -29.93
CA SER A 770 0.23 -28.64 -30.50
C SER A 770 1.66 -28.47 -31.06
N ILE A 771 2.39 -27.43 -30.63
CA ILE A 771 3.75 -27.13 -31.11
C ILE A 771 4.70 -28.27 -30.73
N LYS A 772 5.46 -28.75 -31.72
CA LYS A 772 6.43 -29.84 -31.52
C LYS A 772 7.82 -29.36 -31.13
N GLU A 773 8.24 -28.23 -31.69
CA GLU A 773 9.57 -27.67 -31.52
C GLU A 773 9.51 -26.14 -31.57
N VAL A 774 10.34 -25.50 -30.75
CA VAL A 774 10.63 -24.07 -30.86
C VAL A 774 11.77 -23.89 -31.88
N PRO A 775 11.63 -23.02 -32.90
CA PRO A 775 12.62 -22.86 -33.96
C PRO A 775 13.83 -22.03 -33.50
N SER A 776 14.99 -22.23 -34.13
CA SER A 776 16.19 -21.45 -33.83
C SER A 776 16.02 -19.94 -34.05
N SER A 777 15.12 -19.55 -34.96
CA SER A 777 14.74 -18.16 -35.23
C SER A 777 14.15 -17.41 -34.04
N ILE A 778 13.88 -18.08 -32.91
CA ILE A 778 13.51 -17.41 -31.67
C ILE A 778 14.58 -16.40 -31.22
N GLU A 779 15.84 -16.57 -31.65
CA GLU A 779 16.93 -15.62 -31.37
C GLU A 779 16.66 -14.17 -31.83
N PHE A 780 15.73 -13.97 -32.77
CA PHE A 780 15.36 -12.64 -33.25
C PHE A 780 14.34 -11.92 -32.36
N LEU A 781 13.74 -12.59 -31.36
CA LEU A 781 12.79 -11.99 -30.43
C LEU A 781 13.52 -11.32 -29.25
N THR A 782 14.47 -10.44 -29.53
CA THR A 782 15.40 -9.90 -28.51
C THR A 782 14.71 -9.11 -27.39
N GLY A 783 13.50 -8.59 -27.64
CA GLY A 783 12.67 -7.89 -26.66
C GLY A 783 11.72 -8.79 -25.86
N LEU A 784 11.74 -10.11 -26.04
CA LEU A 784 10.85 -11.04 -25.36
C LEU A 784 11.18 -11.12 -23.86
N GLU A 785 10.23 -10.74 -23.02
CA GLU A 785 10.28 -10.73 -21.55
C GLU A 785 9.62 -11.99 -20.95
N ILE A 786 8.52 -12.47 -21.54
CA ILE A 786 7.75 -13.63 -21.06
C ILE A 786 7.49 -14.63 -22.19
N LEU A 787 7.82 -15.90 -21.96
CA LEU A 787 7.43 -17.03 -22.81
C LEU A 787 6.71 -18.10 -21.98
N GLU A 788 5.43 -18.32 -22.27
CA GLU A 788 4.61 -19.32 -21.58
C GLU A 788 4.17 -20.46 -22.53
N MET A 789 4.49 -21.70 -22.17
CA MET A 789 4.09 -22.92 -22.88
C MET A 789 3.65 -24.02 -21.90
N ILE A 790 2.59 -23.78 -21.13
CA ILE A 790 2.08 -24.77 -20.16
C ILE A 790 1.26 -25.86 -20.88
N SER A 791 1.40 -27.12 -20.46
CA SER A 791 0.63 -28.26 -20.99
C SER A 791 0.77 -28.47 -22.51
N CYS A 792 1.91 -28.09 -23.09
CA CYS A 792 2.22 -28.35 -24.50
C CYS A 792 2.67 -29.80 -24.70
N SER A 793 1.71 -30.73 -24.71
CA SER A 793 1.94 -32.19 -24.72
C SER A 793 2.74 -32.75 -25.92
N LYS A 794 2.96 -31.97 -26.97
CA LYS A 794 3.74 -32.37 -28.15
C LYS A 794 5.15 -31.79 -28.20
N LEU A 795 5.47 -30.83 -27.32
CA LEU A 795 6.73 -30.12 -27.30
C LEU A 795 7.85 -31.06 -26.90
N GLN A 796 8.82 -31.25 -27.80
CA GLN A 796 9.94 -32.16 -27.64
C GLN A 796 11.28 -31.44 -27.46
N ARG A 797 11.44 -30.26 -28.08
CA ARG A 797 12.73 -29.56 -28.15
C ARG A 797 12.56 -28.05 -28.01
N ILE A 798 13.46 -27.46 -27.22
CA ILE A 798 13.78 -26.02 -27.19
C ILE A 798 15.18 -25.88 -27.81
N PRO A 799 15.47 -24.86 -28.65
CA PRO A 799 16.79 -24.68 -29.26
C PRO A 799 17.77 -24.01 -28.29
N SER A 800 19.06 -24.25 -28.45
CA SER A 800 20.12 -23.56 -27.67
C SER A 800 20.17 -22.05 -27.91
N SER A 801 19.63 -21.57 -29.04
CA SER A 801 19.49 -20.16 -29.35
C SER A 801 18.53 -19.39 -28.42
N ILE A 802 17.78 -20.08 -27.54
CA ILE A 802 17.03 -19.45 -26.45
C ILE A 802 17.92 -18.57 -25.55
N SER A 803 19.22 -18.92 -25.45
CA SER A 803 20.23 -18.15 -24.69
C SER A 803 20.54 -16.76 -25.26
N LYS A 804 20.09 -16.46 -26.49
CA LYS A 804 20.21 -15.13 -27.12
C LYS A 804 19.12 -14.15 -26.69
N LEU A 805 18.07 -14.62 -26.00
CA LEU A 805 16.99 -13.77 -25.47
C LEU A 805 17.44 -13.05 -24.20
N LYS A 806 18.13 -11.91 -24.36
CA LYS A 806 18.73 -11.18 -23.22
C LYS A 806 17.69 -10.50 -22.33
N SER A 807 16.50 -10.18 -22.86
CA SER A 807 15.41 -9.53 -22.12
C SER A 807 14.46 -10.51 -21.41
N LEU A 808 14.62 -11.83 -21.62
CA LEU A 808 13.68 -12.82 -21.09
C LEU A 808 13.79 -12.90 -19.58
N GLU A 809 12.69 -12.59 -18.88
CA GLU A 809 12.58 -12.60 -17.42
C GLU A 809 11.90 -13.87 -16.90
N ILE A 810 10.90 -14.37 -17.63
CA ILE A 810 10.09 -15.52 -17.23
C ILE A 810 9.96 -16.54 -18.36
N LEU A 811 10.39 -17.78 -18.09
CA LEU A 811 10.20 -18.92 -18.97
C LEU A 811 9.37 -20.01 -18.28
N VAL A 812 8.19 -20.29 -18.82
CA VAL A 812 7.26 -21.28 -18.29
C VAL A 812 7.06 -22.42 -19.28
N LEU A 813 7.51 -23.62 -18.95
CA LEU A 813 7.41 -24.82 -19.77
C LEU A 813 6.71 -25.98 -19.01
N SER A 814 6.01 -25.68 -17.92
CA SER A 814 5.39 -26.69 -17.05
C SER A 814 4.40 -27.60 -17.79
N ARG A 815 4.32 -28.87 -17.40
CA ARG A 815 3.45 -29.92 -17.97
C ARG A 815 3.75 -30.23 -19.45
N CYS A 816 4.96 -29.95 -19.94
CA CYS A 816 5.43 -30.40 -21.25
C CYS A 816 5.93 -31.85 -21.18
N SER A 817 5.00 -32.81 -21.23
CA SER A 817 5.30 -34.22 -20.97
C SER A 817 6.27 -34.89 -21.96
N LYS A 818 6.51 -34.32 -23.15
CA LYS A 818 7.48 -34.85 -24.14
C LYS A 818 8.85 -34.15 -24.12
N LEU A 819 9.04 -33.16 -23.27
CA LEU A 819 10.31 -32.46 -23.15
C LEU A 819 11.30 -33.35 -22.37
N GLU A 820 12.27 -33.93 -23.06
CA GLU A 820 13.24 -34.85 -22.45
C GLU A 820 14.46 -34.13 -21.85
N ASN A 821 14.90 -33.04 -22.48
CA ASN A 821 16.09 -32.28 -22.08
C ASN A 821 15.85 -30.79 -22.23
N PHE A 822 16.41 -30.00 -21.30
CA PHE A 822 16.54 -28.55 -21.44
C PHE A 822 17.81 -28.22 -22.25
N PRO A 823 17.79 -27.25 -23.17
CA PRO A 823 18.88 -27.02 -24.12
C PRO A 823 20.12 -26.41 -23.45
N GLU A 824 21.29 -26.64 -24.04
CA GLU A 824 22.51 -25.93 -23.64
C GLU A 824 22.34 -24.41 -23.79
N ILE A 825 22.76 -23.68 -22.76
CA ILE A 825 22.73 -22.23 -22.67
C ILE A 825 24.12 -21.72 -23.07
N LEU A 826 24.29 -21.41 -24.35
CA LEU A 826 25.59 -21.10 -24.95
C LEU A 826 26.12 -19.72 -24.55
N GLU A 827 25.26 -18.83 -24.06
CA GLU A 827 25.61 -17.46 -23.65
C GLU A 827 24.87 -17.06 -22.36
N PRO A 828 25.40 -16.13 -21.55
CA PRO A 828 24.72 -15.63 -20.36
C PRO A 828 23.36 -14.99 -20.65
N MET A 829 22.34 -15.30 -19.84
CA MET A 829 21.02 -14.67 -19.83
C MET A 829 20.90 -13.79 -18.59
N GLU A 830 20.94 -12.48 -18.78
CA GLU A 830 21.10 -11.48 -17.70
C GLU A 830 19.78 -11.09 -17.03
N SER A 831 18.63 -11.35 -17.65
CA SER A 831 17.32 -10.97 -17.10
C SER A 831 16.48 -12.12 -16.57
N LEU A 832 16.80 -13.38 -16.89
CA LEU A 832 15.94 -14.52 -16.57
C LEU A 832 15.90 -14.77 -15.06
N ALA A 833 14.80 -14.37 -14.42
CA ALA A 833 14.57 -14.49 -12.99
C ALA A 833 13.80 -15.76 -12.63
N CYS A 834 12.90 -16.23 -13.50
CA CYS A 834 12.00 -17.34 -13.22
C CYS A 834 12.05 -18.42 -14.32
N LEU A 835 12.36 -19.66 -13.93
CA LEU A 835 12.30 -20.84 -14.78
C LEU A 835 11.38 -21.90 -14.17
N TYR A 836 10.25 -22.15 -14.84
CA TYR A 836 9.25 -23.12 -14.40
C TYR A 836 9.17 -24.30 -15.37
N LEU A 837 9.48 -25.48 -14.88
CA LEU A 837 9.52 -26.75 -15.63
C LEU A 837 8.68 -27.84 -14.92
N ASP A 838 7.79 -27.45 -14.00
CA ASP A 838 7.03 -28.40 -13.18
C ASP A 838 6.23 -29.38 -14.02
N TYR A 839 6.19 -30.64 -13.60
CA TYR A 839 5.48 -31.75 -14.22
C TYR A 839 5.91 -32.01 -15.67
N CYS A 840 7.15 -31.67 -16.04
CA CYS A 840 7.81 -32.21 -17.25
C CYS A 840 8.31 -33.63 -16.95
N GLU A 841 7.39 -34.61 -16.99
CA GLU A 841 7.62 -35.98 -16.50
C GLU A 841 8.77 -36.74 -17.19
N ASN A 842 9.20 -36.31 -18.38
CA ASN A 842 10.32 -36.92 -19.11
C ASN A 842 11.64 -36.15 -19.02
N LEU A 843 11.66 -35.00 -18.33
CA LEU A 843 12.87 -34.21 -18.15
C LEU A 843 13.82 -34.92 -17.19
N LYS A 844 14.96 -35.41 -17.69
CA LYS A 844 15.89 -36.28 -16.93
C LYS A 844 17.04 -35.53 -16.25
N SER A 845 17.47 -34.41 -16.82
CA SER A 845 18.58 -33.61 -16.31
C SER A 845 18.49 -32.17 -16.82
N LEU A 846 19.16 -31.26 -16.12
CA LEU A 846 19.49 -29.93 -16.61
C LEU A 846 20.93 -29.93 -17.17
N PRO A 847 21.24 -29.09 -18.17
CA PRO A 847 22.59 -29.02 -18.72
C PRO A 847 23.56 -28.33 -17.75
N ASP A 848 24.84 -28.68 -17.80
CA ASP A 848 25.87 -28.02 -16.99
C ASP A 848 25.93 -26.51 -17.25
N SER A 849 25.60 -26.06 -18.46
CA SER A 849 25.53 -24.64 -18.85
C SER A 849 24.46 -23.82 -18.11
N ILE A 850 23.66 -24.42 -17.21
CA ILE A 850 22.63 -23.69 -16.43
C ILE A 850 23.22 -22.51 -15.65
N TYR A 851 24.53 -22.54 -15.31
CA TYR A 851 25.23 -21.43 -14.66
C TYR A 851 25.17 -20.10 -15.44
N ASN A 852 24.87 -20.13 -16.73
CA ASN A 852 24.71 -18.94 -17.55
C ASN A 852 23.42 -18.15 -17.23
N LEU A 853 22.50 -18.68 -16.42
CA LEU A 853 21.30 -17.98 -15.94
C LEU A 853 21.62 -17.13 -14.69
N LYS A 854 22.47 -16.11 -14.85
CA LYS A 854 23.10 -15.38 -13.73
C LYS A 854 22.13 -14.68 -12.77
N SER A 855 20.96 -14.30 -13.27
CA SER A 855 19.92 -13.57 -12.52
C SER A 855 18.78 -14.46 -12.04
N LEU A 856 18.89 -15.78 -12.19
CA LEU A 856 17.83 -16.72 -11.83
C LEU A 856 17.58 -16.67 -10.32
N GLU A 857 16.34 -16.32 -9.94
CA GLU A 857 15.89 -16.24 -8.55
C GLU A 857 15.03 -17.45 -8.17
N HIS A 858 14.21 -17.94 -9.10
CA HIS A 858 13.25 -19.03 -8.90
C HIS A 858 13.45 -20.15 -9.93
N LEU A 859 13.74 -21.35 -9.44
CA LEU A 859 13.86 -22.57 -10.27
C LEU A 859 12.86 -23.63 -9.80
N HIS A 860 11.82 -23.90 -10.59
CA HIS A 860 10.83 -24.92 -10.26
C HIS A 860 10.91 -26.11 -11.22
N LEU A 861 11.04 -27.29 -10.63
CA LEU A 861 11.30 -28.57 -11.28
C LEU A 861 10.41 -29.68 -10.70
N SER A 862 9.33 -29.34 -9.98
CA SER A 862 8.53 -30.32 -9.28
C SER A 862 7.93 -31.34 -10.25
N GLY A 863 7.78 -32.61 -9.87
CA GLY A 863 7.17 -33.65 -10.71
C GLY A 863 7.96 -34.02 -11.97
N THR A 864 9.24 -33.64 -12.06
CA THR A 864 10.13 -34.04 -13.16
C THR A 864 10.77 -35.41 -12.91
N ALA A 865 11.41 -35.99 -13.94
CA ALA A 865 12.18 -37.24 -13.84
C ALA A 865 13.67 -37.00 -13.54
N ILE A 866 14.02 -35.82 -13.00
CA ILE A 866 15.39 -35.45 -12.69
C ILE A 866 15.98 -36.42 -11.65
N GLN A 867 17.17 -36.94 -11.97
CA GLN A 867 17.92 -37.84 -11.09
C GLN A 867 18.92 -37.10 -10.21
N GLU A 868 19.56 -36.08 -10.78
CA GLU A 868 20.54 -35.21 -10.13
C GLU A 868 20.51 -33.81 -10.76
N LEU A 869 20.91 -32.80 -9.97
CA LEU A 869 21.16 -31.44 -10.48
C LEU A 869 22.64 -31.29 -10.83
N PRO A 870 22.98 -30.49 -11.86
CA PRO A 870 24.36 -30.27 -12.26
C PRO A 870 25.15 -29.56 -11.14
N SER A 871 26.42 -29.93 -10.98
CA SER A 871 27.29 -29.34 -9.95
C SER A 871 27.49 -27.83 -10.14
N SER A 872 27.35 -27.35 -11.39
CA SER A 872 27.44 -25.94 -11.78
C SER A 872 26.35 -25.02 -11.19
N ILE A 873 25.36 -25.58 -10.49
CA ILE A 873 24.35 -24.81 -9.74
C ILE A 873 24.98 -23.87 -8.70
N GLU A 874 26.22 -24.14 -8.25
CA GLU A 874 26.97 -23.25 -7.35
C GLU A 874 27.23 -21.85 -7.90
N HIS A 875 27.12 -21.66 -9.22
CA HIS A 875 27.33 -20.37 -9.87
C HIS A 875 26.05 -19.54 -9.99
N LEU A 876 24.88 -20.05 -9.58
CA LEU A 876 23.61 -19.33 -9.59
C LEU A 876 23.48 -18.41 -8.36
N ASN A 877 24.27 -17.34 -8.34
CA ASN A 877 24.45 -16.50 -7.16
C ASN A 877 23.19 -15.74 -6.72
N CYS A 878 22.19 -15.60 -7.61
CA CYS A 878 20.93 -14.90 -7.31
C CYS A 878 19.78 -15.84 -6.90
N LEU A 879 20.00 -17.17 -6.91
CA LEU A 879 18.94 -18.15 -6.69
C LEU A 879 18.43 -18.07 -5.24
N LYS A 880 17.15 -17.72 -5.08
CA LYS A 880 16.47 -17.58 -3.79
C LYS A 880 15.59 -18.79 -3.46
N GLU A 881 15.03 -19.44 -4.47
CA GLU A 881 14.09 -20.54 -4.30
C GLU A 881 14.33 -21.68 -5.29
N LEU A 882 14.36 -22.91 -4.76
CA LEU A 882 14.47 -24.15 -5.52
C LEU A 882 13.31 -25.10 -5.16
N LYS A 883 12.47 -25.43 -6.15
CA LYS A 883 11.32 -26.31 -5.97
C LYS A 883 11.50 -27.61 -6.74
N LEU A 884 11.44 -28.74 -6.04
CA LEU A 884 11.70 -30.10 -6.53
C LEU A 884 10.67 -31.10 -6.01
N ASP A 885 9.51 -30.64 -5.53
CA ASP A 885 8.47 -31.53 -5.00
C ASP A 885 8.11 -32.63 -6.01
N GLU A 886 7.76 -33.82 -5.57
CA GLU A 886 7.37 -34.96 -6.40
C GLU A 886 8.43 -35.43 -7.42
N CYS A 887 9.71 -35.03 -7.29
CA CYS A 887 10.81 -35.57 -8.10
C CYS A 887 11.15 -37.01 -7.68
N LYS A 888 10.34 -37.97 -8.15
CA LYS A 888 10.39 -39.39 -7.71
C LYS A 888 11.72 -40.08 -8.01
N LYS A 889 12.51 -39.59 -8.96
CA LYS A 889 13.81 -40.17 -9.35
C LYS A 889 15.02 -39.48 -8.73
N LEU A 890 14.84 -38.35 -8.05
CA LEU A 890 15.91 -37.60 -7.43
C LEU A 890 16.51 -38.42 -6.28
N VAL A 891 17.81 -38.69 -6.32
CA VAL A 891 18.51 -39.52 -5.31
C VAL A 891 19.24 -38.66 -4.28
N SER A 892 19.82 -37.54 -4.73
CA SER A 892 20.59 -36.60 -3.89
C SER A 892 20.67 -35.23 -4.56
N LEU A 893 20.90 -34.18 -3.76
CA LEU A 893 21.33 -32.87 -4.25
C LEU A 893 22.85 -32.82 -4.39
N PRO A 894 23.41 -32.02 -5.31
CA PRO A 894 24.86 -31.88 -5.46
C PRO A 894 25.47 -31.21 -4.23
N THR A 895 26.67 -31.64 -3.81
CA THR A 895 27.39 -31.07 -2.66
C THR A 895 27.75 -29.61 -2.84
N SER A 896 27.77 -29.14 -4.09
CA SER A 896 28.02 -27.75 -4.47
C SER A 896 26.88 -26.79 -4.06
N ILE A 897 25.68 -27.29 -3.73
CA ILE A 897 24.52 -26.47 -3.31
C ILE A 897 24.85 -25.57 -2.10
N ARG A 898 25.80 -25.99 -1.24
CA ARG A 898 26.29 -25.21 -0.09
C ARG A 898 26.89 -23.84 -0.46
N LYS A 899 27.32 -23.67 -1.72
CA LYS A 899 27.92 -22.42 -2.23
C LYS A 899 26.89 -21.44 -2.79
N VAL A 900 25.62 -21.83 -2.93
CA VAL A 900 24.55 -20.95 -3.44
C VAL A 900 24.14 -19.98 -2.33
N SER A 901 24.83 -18.83 -2.26
CA SER A 901 24.84 -17.94 -1.10
C SER A 901 23.54 -17.18 -0.84
N GLU A 902 22.65 -17.07 -1.82
CA GLU A 902 21.37 -16.33 -1.68
C GLU A 902 20.16 -17.26 -1.50
N LEU A 903 20.35 -18.58 -1.51
CA LEU A 903 19.25 -19.54 -1.46
C LEU A 903 18.54 -19.48 -0.11
N ARG A 904 17.24 -19.18 -0.12
CA ARG A 904 16.39 -18.99 1.06
C ARG A 904 15.44 -20.16 1.29
N SER A 905 14.96 -20.79 0.22
CA SER A 905 13.94 -21.83 0.29
C SER A 905 14.24 -23.02 -0.62
N ILE A 906 14.11 -24.24 -0.06
CA ILE A 906 14.16 -25.51 -0.82
C ILE A 906 12.92 -26.35 -0.48
N TYR A 907 12.22 -26.80 -1.52
CA TYR A 907 11.07 -27.69 -1.42
C TYR A 907 11.34 -29.01 -2.14
N LEU A 908 11.19 -30.13 -1.45
CA LEU A 908 11.54 -31.50 -1.86
C LEU A 908 10.45 -32.50 -1.45
N ASN A 909 9.22 -32.03 -1.21
CA ASN A 909 8.14 -32.85 -0.71
C ASN A 909 7.88 -34.03 -1.66
N HIS A 910 7.69 -35.23 -1.14
CA HIS A 910 7.41 -36.45 -1.88
C HIS A 910 8.50 -36.92 -2.87
N CYS A 911 9.76 -36.51 -2.68
CA CYS A 911 10.92 -37.08 -3.37
C CYS A 911 11.25 -38.49 -2.81
N LYS A 912 10.51 -39.50 -3.26
CA LYS A 912 10.51 -40.84 -2.64
C LYS A 912 11.86 -41.56 -2.63
N ASN A 913 12.77 -41.25 -3.56
CA ASN A 913 14.10 -41.86 -3.67
C ASN A 913 15.24 -41.02 -3.08
N LEU A 914 14.94 -39.83 -2.56
CA LEU A 914 15.94 -38.94 -1.98
C LEU A 914 16.51 -39.57 -0.71
N ARG A 915 17.81 -39.88 -0.70
CA ARG A 915 18.46 -40.61 0.39
C ARG A 915 19.12 -39.69 1.43
N ALA A 916 19.68 -38.58 1.00
CA ALA A 916 20.35 -37.65 1.90
C ALA A 916 20.32 -36.22 1.37
N LEU A 917 20.41 -35.26 2.29
CA LEU A 917 20.70 -33.86 1.97
C LEU A 917 22.17 -33.56 2.26
N PRO A 918 22.91 -32.94 1.30
CA PRO A 918 24.27 -32.48 1.53
C PRO A 918 24.27 -31.28 2.50
N GLU A 919 25.46 -30.78 2.83
CA GLU A 919 25.58 -29.49 3.51
C GLU A 919 24.82 -28.39 2.74
N LEU A 920 24.04 -27.60 3.46
CA LEU A 920 23.17 -26.55 2.89
C LEU A 920 23.80 -25.16 3.08
N PRO A 921 23.43 -24.15 2.26
CA PRO A 921 23.96 -22.78 2.38
C PRO A 921 23.42 -22.05 3.63
N GLN A 922 24.23 -21.16 4.23
CA GLN A 922 23.89 -20.44 5.47
C GLN A 922 22.71 -19.47 5.35
N SER A 923 22.42 -19.01 4.14
CA SER A 923 21.28 -18.15 3.82
C SER A 923 19.93 -18.85 3.98
N LEU A 924 19.92 -20.19 3.98
CA LEU A 924 18.70 -20.99 3.90
C LEU A 924 17.82 -20.82 5.14
N LYS A 925 16.54 -20.51 4.90
CA LYS A 925 15.52 -20.28 5.93
C LYS A 925 14.42 -21.32 5.91
N VAL A 926 14.14 -21.92 4.75
CA VAL A 926 13.04 -22.86 4.57
C VAL A 926 13.55 -24.15 3.91
N VAL A 927 13.27 -25.28 4.55
CA VAL A 927 13.50 -26.62 3.99
C VAL A 927 12.27 -27.47 4.24
N GLU A 928 11.65 -27.95 3.17
CA GLU A 928 10.54 -28.90 3.25
C GLU A 928 10.85 -30.16 2.45
N ALA A 929 10.82 -31.31 3.11
CA ALA A 929 11.09 -32.61 2.52
C ALA A 929 10.09 -33.67 3.02
N ASN A 930 8.81 -33.30 3.13
CA ASN A 930 7.76 -34.17 3.63
C ASN A 930 7.55 -35.38 2.72
N GLY A 931 7.44 -36.60 3.26
CA GLY A 931 7.18 -37.81 2.50
C GLY A 931 8.37 -38.35 1.70
N CYS A 932 9.61 -37.93 2.01
CA CYS A 932 10.84 -38.52 1.46
C CYS A 932 11.17 -39.86 2.13
N ARG A 933 10.49 -40.93 1.70
CA ARG A 933 10.53 -42.24 2.36
C ARG A 933 11.90 -42.95 2.38
N ALA A 934 12.78 -42.62 1.43
CA ALA A 934 14.14 -43.17 1.35
C ALA A 934 15.18 -42.34 2.13
N MET A 935 14.78 -41.23 2.75
CA MET A 935 15.71 -40.29 3.38
C MET A 935 16.29 -40.90 4.66
N GLU A 936 17.60 -41.08 4.67
CA GLU A 936 18.39 -41.69 5.75
C GLU A 936 19.18 -40.63 6.53
N ALA A 937 19.74 -39.62 5.85
CA ALA A 937 20.64 -38.65 6.47
C ALA A 937 20.28 -37.19 6.14
N PHE A 938 20.50 -36.32 7.12
CA PHE A 938 20.50 -34.86 7.00
C PHE A 938 21.81 -34.38 7.62
N SER A 939 22.63 -33.65 6.85
CA SER A 939 23.93 -33.17 7.32
C SER A 939 23.95 -31.65 7.45
N SER A 940 24.05 -31.16 8.68
CA SER A 940 24.26 -29.76 9.00
C SER A 940 25.60 -29.56 9.71
N SER A 941 26.61 -29.02 9.04
CA SER A 941 27.94 -28.82 9.65
C SER A 941 28.04 -27.59 10.56
N LYS A 942 27.01 -26.74 10.58
CA LYS A 942 26.87 -25.57 11.46
C LYS A 942 25.40 -25.44 11.90
N LYS A 943 25.17 -24.85 13.08
CA LYS A 943 23.82 -24.52 13.58
C LYS A 943 23.16 -23.50 12.63
N PHE A 944 22.08 -23.88 11.97
CA PHE A 944 21.29 -23.00 11.12
C PHE A 944 20.13 -22.38 11.91
N SER A 945 19.68 -21.21 11.48
CA SER A 945 18.47 -20.55 12.00
C SER A 945 17.37 -20.67 10.96
N PHE A 946 16.75 -21.85 10.88
CA PHE A 946 15.66 -22.13 9.94
C PHE A 946 14.35 -21.54 10.46
N MET A 947 13.62 -20.82 9.62
CA MET A 947 12.27 -20.37 9.94
C MET A 947 11.26 -21.51 9.76
N ASN A 948 11.49 -22.39 8.78
CA ASN A 948 10.64 -23.55 8.52
C ASN A 948 11.51 -24.78 8.18
N LEU A 949 11.34 -25.87 8.93
CA LEU A 949 12.07 -27.13 8.75
C LEU A 949 11.11 -28.32 8.85
N CYS A 950 10.77 -28.95 7.73
CA CYS A 950 9.75 -30.00 7.66
C CYS A 950 10.28 -31.31 7.05
N PHE A 951 10.20 -32.41 7.81
CA PHE A 951 10.63 -33.77 7.45
C PHE A 951 9.60 -34.83 7.85
N THR A 952 8.31 -34.60 7.60
CA THR A 952 7.29 -35.61 7.97
C THR A 952 7.37 -36.84 7.10
N ASN A 953 6.93 -37.97 7.64
CA ASN A 953 6.90 -39.25 6.91
C ASN A 953 8.24 -39.68 6.27
N CYS A 954 9.37 -39.26 6.86
CA CYS A 954 10.73 -39.66 6.46
C CYS A 954 11.20 -40.85 7.31
N PHE A 955 10.63 -42.02 7.05
CA PHE A 955 10.71 -43.20 7.94
C PHE A 955 12.11 -43.76 8.18
N ARG A 956 13.08 -43.43 7.32
CA ARG A 956 14.44 -43.96 7.36
C ARG A 956 15.46 -43.02 8.00
N LEU A 957 15.05 -41.84 8.49
CA LEU A 957 15.96 -40.90 9.13
C LEU A 957 16.68 -41.57 10.30
N ASP A 958 18.01 -41.56 10.25
CA ASP A 958 18.84 -42.13 11.31
C ASP A 958 18.79 -41.29 12.59
N GLN A 959 19.35 -41.83 13.68
CA GLN A 959 19.34 -41.17 14.98
C GLN A 959 20.14 -39.86 14.99
N ARG A 960 21.19 -39.77 14.16
CA ARG A 960 22.02 -38.58 14.05
C ARG A 960 21.24 -37.44 13.40
N ALA A 961 20.59 -37.70 12.27
CA ALA A 961 19.77 -36.73 11.54
C ALA A 961 18.63 -36.20 12.41
N ARG A 962 17.96 -37.08 13.18
CA ARG A 962 16.93 -36.65 14.16
C ARG A 962 17.50 -35.74 15.24
N SER A 963 18.67 -36.08 15.77
CA SER A 963 19.35 -35.26 16.78
C SER A 963 19.75 -33.89 16.20
N GLU A 964 20.28 -33.85 14.98
CA GLU A 964 20.61 -32.60 14.28
C GLU A 964 19.36 -31.73 14.00
N ILE A 965 18.21 -32.33 13.63
CA ILE A 965 16.94 -31.60 13.48
C ILE A 965 16.51 -30.97 14.81
N VAL A 966 16.62 -31.73 15.91
CA VAL A 966 16.30 -31.24 17.25
C VAL A 966 17.27 -30.14 17.70
N GLU A 967 18.57 -30.27 17.46
CA GLU A 967 19.56 -29.25 17.81
C GLU A 967 19.41 -27.95 17.00
N ASN A 968 19.10 -28.06 15.70
CA ASN A 968 18.78 -26.89 14.87
C ASN A 968 17.49 -26.22 15.34
N SER A 969 16.52 -26.99 15.86
CA SER A 969 15.31 -26.42 16.47
C SER A 969 15.63 -25.62 17.71
N HIS A 970 16.45 -26.16 18.61
CA HIS A 970 16.88 -25.47 19.82
C HIS A 970 17.71 -24.21 19.50
N SER A 971 18.62 -24.29 18.53
CA SER A 971 19.46 -23.16 18.10
C SER A 971 18.64 -22.05 17.45
N THR A 972 17.62 -22.40 16.67
CA THR A 972 16.69 -21.43 16.07
C THR A 972 15.86 -20.73 17.14
N VAL A 973 15.31 -21.49 18.07
CA VAL A 973 14.55 -20.96 19.21
C VAL A 973 15.42 -19.96 20.02
N GLN A 974 16.66 -20.33 20.36
CA GLN A 974 17.62 -19.46 21.06
C GLN A 974 18.03 -18.21 20.26
N PHE A 975 18.26 -18.38 18.95
CA PHE A 975 18.62 -17.27 18.07
C PHE A 975 17.52 -16.21 18.03
N LEU A 976 16.26 -16.62 17.90
CA LEU A 976 15.10 -15.72 17.94
C LEU A 976 14.99 -15.03 19.29
N THR A 977 15.35 -15.71 20.39
CA THR A 977 15.37 -15.10 21.72
C THR A 977 16.43 -13.99 21.85
N SER A 978 17.49 -14.01 21.04
CA SER A 978 18.62 -13.06 21.12
C SER A 978 18.51 -11.83 20.20
N LYS A 979 17.58 -11.83 19.24
CA LYS A 979 17.48 -10.85 18.13
C LYS A 979 16.17 -10.04 18.15
N PHE A 980 15.62 -9.78 19.33
CA PHE A 980 14.28 -9.18 19.48
C PHE A 980 14.13 -7.78 18.86
N GLY A 981 13.06 -7.62 18.07
CA GLY A 981 12.63 -6.36 17.43
C GLY A 981 12.72 -6.36 15.90
N GLU A 982 13.51 -7.27 15.31
CA GLU A 982 13.81 -7.27 13.86
C GLU A 982 12.94 -8.23 13.02
N TYR A 983 12.34 -9.28 13.61
CA TYR A 983 11.60 -10.33 12.88
C TYR A 983 10.17 -10.55 13.44
N LYS A 984 9.17 -10.60 12.54
CA LYS A 984 7.74 -10.80 12.87
C LYS A 984 7.18 -12.19 12.52
N ASP A 985 7.99 -13.07 11.90
CA ASP A 985 7.50 -14.32 11.32
C ASP A 985 7.53 -15.48 12.32
N GLN A 986 6.53 -16.37 12.23
CA GLN A 986 6.46 -17.61 13.03
C GLN A 986 7.52 -18.61 12.60
N VAL A 987 8.06 -19.37 13.57
CA VAL A 987 8.97 -20.49 13.29
C VAL A 987 8.29 -21.82 13.52
N ARG A 988 8.51 -22.75 12.59
CA ARG A 988 7.85 -24.06 12.56
C ARG A 988 8.81 -25.16 12.20
N ILE A 989 8.81 -26.23 12.99
CA ILE A 989 9.67 -27.38 12.80
C ILE A 989 8.83 -28.63 12.99
N LEU A 990 8.83 -29.50 12.00
CA LEU A 990 7.95 -30.65 11.95
C LEU A 990 8.71 -31.87 11.46
N PHE A 991 8.80 -32.92 12.27
CA PHE A 991 9.59 -34.11 11.95
C PHE A 991 9.00 -35.37 12.61
N GLN A 992 9.51 -36.53 12.25
CA GLN A 992 9.08 -37.80 12.85
C GLN A 992 9.75 -38.04 14.21
N GLY A 993 8.95 -38.33 15.24
CA GLY A 993 9.43 -38.63 16.58
C GLY A 993 8.29 -38.89 17.56
N SER A 994 8.58 -39.62 18.65
CA SER A 994 7.61 -40.01 19.68
C SER A 994 7.80 -39.29 21.02
N GLU A 995 8.86 -38.48 21.13
CA GLU A 995 9.25 -37.78 22.35
C GLU A 995 9.31 -36.28 22.10
N ILE A 996 8.99 -35.52 23.15
CA ILE A 996 9.20 -34.07 23.18
C ILE A 996 10.68 -33.82 23.52
N PRO A 997 11.35 -32.84 22.89
CA PRO A 997 12.73 -32.51 23.22
C PRO A 997 12.92 -32.13 24.71
N GLU A 998 14.03 -32.55 25.32
CA GLU A 998 14.33 -32.30 26.74
C GLU A 998 14.37 -30.81 27.14
N CYS A 999 14.54 -29.91 26.17
CA CYS A 999 14.50 -28.47 26.42
C CYS A 999 13.09 -27.95 26.79
N PHE A 1000 12.04 -28.75 26.63
CA PHE A 1000 10.70 -28.45 27.16
C PHE A 1000 10.57 -29.05 28.56
N HIS A 1001 10.89 -28.25 29.58
CA HIS A 1001 10.82 -28.67 30.98
C HIS A 1001 9.39 -28.98 31.45
N GLU A 1002 8.40 -28.28 30.89
CA GLU A 1002 6.99 -28.48 31.19
C GLU A 1002 6.34 -29.33 30.09
N GLN A 1003 6.09 -30.61 30.37
CA GLN A 1003 5.52 -31.57 29.41
C GLN A 1003 4.62 -32.60 30.11
N THR A 1004 3.63 -33.12 29.39
CA THR A 1004 2.67 -34.10 29.91
C THR A 1004 2.17 -35.07 28.84
N LEU A 1005 1.62 -36.20 29.29
CA LEU A 1005 0.86 -37.13 28.45
C LEU A 1005 -0.56 -36.56 28.24
N GLY A 1006 -1.00 -36.49 26.99
CA GLY A 1006 -2.32 -36.01 26.58
C GLY A 1006 -2.30 -34.70 25.79
N THR A 1007 -3.49 -34.13 25.62
CA THR A 1007 -3.78 -32.94 24.80
C THR A 1007 -3.68 -31.63 25.59
N SER A 1008 -3.49 -31.67 26.91
CA SER A 1008 -3.48 -30.47 27.74
C SER A 1008 -2.46 -30.50 28.86
N LEU A 1009 -1.84 -29.35 29.12
CA LEU A 1009 -0.81 -29.12 30.14
C LEU A 1009 -1.17 -27.91 31.00
N SER A 1010 -1.01 -27.99 32.31
CA SER A 1010 -1.18 -26.85 33.23
C SER A 1010 0.12 -26.60 33.98
N ILE A 1011 0.60 -25.35 33.96
CA ILE A 1011 1.86 -24.94 34.60
C ILE A 1011 1.60 -23.79 35.59
N GLN A 1012 2.43 -23.73 36.63
CA GLN A 1012 2.53 -22.55 37.48
C GLN A 1012 3.50 -21.57 36.82
N LEU A 1013 3.07 -20.31 36.66
CA LEU A 1013 3.88 -19.30 35.99
C LEU A 1013 4.93 -18.75 36.97
N PRO A 1014 6.20 -18.61 36.56
CA PRO A 1014 7.23 -17.94 37.36
C PRO A 1014 6.82 -16.52 37.73
N ALA A 1015 7.26 -16.00 38.89
CA ALA A 1015 6.92 -14.64 39.32
C ALA A 1015 7.30 -13.53 38.32
N ASN A 1016 8.31 -13.78 37.49
CA ASN A 1016 8.80 -12.89 36.43
C ASN A 1016 8.37 -13.32 35.02
N TRP A 1017 7.32 -14.14 34.88
CA TRP A 1017 6.92 -14.68 33.58
C TRP A 1017 6.55 -13.59 32.54
N HIS A 1018 6.12 -12.42 33.00
CA HIS A 1018 5.85 -11.24 32.17
C HIS A 1018 7.08 -10.66 31.45
N GLN A 1019 8.29 -11.10 31.79
CA GLN A 1019 9.56 -10.71 31.14
C GLN A 1019 9.94 -11.61 29.97
N TYR A 1020 9.29 -12.78 29.84
CA TYR A 1020 9.45 -13.67 28.71
C TYR A 1020 8.89 -13.01 27.45
N GLN A 1021 9.51 -13.32 26.33
CA GLN A 1021 9.36 -12.67 25.04
C GLN A 1021 8.56 -13.50 24.02
N GLY A 1022 8.33 -14.79 24.27
CA GLY A 1022 7.43 -15.63 23.48
C GLY A 1022 7.14 -16.98 24.15
N ILE A 1023 6.28 -17.77 23.52
CA ILE A 1023 6.01 -19.16 23.94
C ILE A 1023 6.38 -20.09 22.79
N ALA A 1024 7.20 -21.10 23.08
CA ALA A 1024 7.37 -22.24 22.21
C ALA A 1024 6.45 -23.37 22.65
N PHE A 1025 5.86 -24.04 21.67
CA PHE A 1025 4.96 -25.15 21.84
C PHE A 1025 5.55 -26.38 21.14
N CYS A 1026 5.41 -27.55 21.76
CA CYS A 1026 5.77 -28.82 21.17
C CYS A 1026 4.65 -29.83 21.38
N ILE A 1027 4.24 -30.53 20.33
CA ILE A 1027 3.24 -31.60 20.41
C ILE A 1027 3.74 -32.84 19.70
N VAL A 1028 3.42 -34.01 20.27
CA VAL A 1028 3.54 -35.31 19.61
C VAL A 1028 2.15 -35.76 19.22
N PHE A 1029 1.91 -36.00 17.94
CA PHE A 1029 0.60 -36.36 17.43
C PHE A 1029 0.68 -37.51 16.42
N THR A 1030 -0.43 -38.23 16.28
CA THR A 1030 -0.52 -39.43 15.44
C THR A 1030 -1.86 -39.50 14.71
N SER A 1031 -1.94 -40.31 13.65
CA SER A 1031 -3.22 -40.63 12.99
C SER A 1031 -3.89 -41.79 13.73
N GLU A 1032 -5.21 -41.71 13.97
CA GLU A 1032 -5.97 -42.80 14.63
C GLU A 1032 -6.35 -43.91 13.65
N ASP A 1033 -6.48 -43.59 12.36
CA ASP A 1033 -6.75 -44.56 11.30
C ASP A 1033 -5.65 -44.48 10.21
N PRO A 1034 -4.85 -45.54 10.05
CA PRO A 1034 -3.81 -45.66 9.02
C PRO A 1034 -4.33 -45.64 7.59
N SER A 1035 -5.56 -46.09 7.41
CA SER A 1035 -6.20 -46.26 6.11
C SER A 1035 -6.83 -44.96 5.57
N ILE A 1036 -6.98 -43.95 6.43
CA ILE A 1036 -7.59 -42.66 6.11
C ILE A 1036 -6.51 -41.58 6.07
N VAL A 1037 -6.37 -40.92 4.91
CA VAL A 1037 -5.47 -39.77 4.77
C VAL A 1037 -5.99 -38.62 5.61
N CYS A 1038 -5.39 -38.43 6.79
CA CYS A 1038 -5.70 -37.32 7.67
C CYS A 1038 -5.08 -36.02 7.14
N ARG A 1039 -5.89 -35.14 6.53
CA ARG A 1039 -5.47 -33.78 6.13
C ARG A 1039 -5.61 -32.80 7.28
N ILE A 1040 -4.49 -32.24 7.72
CA ILE A 1040 -4.44 -31.20 8.76
C ILE A 1040 -3.93 -29.92 8.13
N SER A 1041 -4.70 -28.84 8.26
CA SER A 1041 -4.34 -27.51 7.75
C SER A 1041 -3.75 -26.58 8.83
N ARG A 1042 -4.04 -26.85 10.11
CA ARG A 1042 -3.50 -26.10 11.25
C ARG A 1042 -3.66 -26.83 12.58
N PHE A 1043 -2.79 -26.52 13.53
CA PHE A 1043 -2.93 -26.84 14.95
C PHE A 1043 -3.25 -25.57 15.75
N THR A 1044 -4.10 -25.72 16.76
CA THR A 1044 -4.46 -24.65 17.68
C THR A 1044 -4.06 -25.06 19.09
N CYS A 1045 -3.41 -24.13 19.80
CA CYS A 1045 -3.30 -24.17 21.26
C CYS A 1045 -4.22 -23.12 21.84
N GLU A 1046 -5.18 -23.53 22.66
CA GLU A 1046 -6.02 -22.65 23.46
C GLU A 1046 -5.42 -22.58 24.86
N SER A 1047 -4.96 -21.40 25.29
CA SER A 1047 -4.33 -21.20 26.58
C SER A 1047 -5.21 -20.37 27.52
N HIS A 1048 -5.43 -20.85 28.73
CA HIS A 1048 -6.24 -20.20 29.76
C HIS A 1048 -5.34 -19.71 30.90
N PHE A 1049 -5.25 -18.40 31.09
CA PHE A 1049 -4.48 -17.78 32.17
C PHE A 1049 -5.39 -17.43 33.35
N ARG A 1050 -5.01 -17.85 34.57
CA ARG A 1050 -5.80 -17.69 35.80
C ARG A 1050 -5.03 -16.98 36.90
N SER A 1051 -5.74 -16.10 37.63
CA SER A 1051 -5.22 -15.40 38.81
C SER A 1051 -5.65 -16.10 40.10
N ASN A 1052 -4.77 -16.14 41.11
CA ASN A 1052 -5.08 -16.72 42.42
C ASN A 1052 -5.92 -15.79 43.33
N ASN A 1053 -6.03 -14.49 43.02
CA ASN A 1053 -6.42 -13.48 44.02
C ASN A 1053 -7.86 -12.94 43.90
N LYS A 1054 -8.66 -13.36 42.89
CA LYS A 1054 -10.10 -13.04 42.79
C LYS A 1054 -10.83 -14.17 42.06
N GLU A 1055 -12.03 -14.52 42.52
CA GLU A 1055 -12.88 -15.53 41.87
C GLU A 1055 -13.13 -15.17 40.39
N ASN A 1056 -12.70 -16.06 39.48
CA ASN A 1056 -13.07 -16.18 38.07
C ASN A 1056 -12.60 -15.14 37.03
N GLU A 1057 -11.43 -14.50 37.18
CA GLU A 1057 -10.76 -13.87 36.02
C GLU A 1057 -9.91 -14.91 35.24
N GLU A 1058 -10.48 -15.47 34.18
CA GLU A 1058 -9.80 -16.34 33.20
C GLU A 1058 -9.66 -15.61 31.85
N LYS A 1059 -8.46 -15.63 31.27
CA LYS A 1059 -8.20 -15.05 29.95
C LYS A 1059 -7.74 -16.13 28.98
N ILE A 1060 -8.44 -16.23 27.85
CA ILE A 1060 -8.24 -17.26 26.83
C ILE A 1060 -7.48 -16.67 25.64
N PHE A 1061 -6.43 -17.35 25.18
CA PHE A 1061 -5.72 -17.01 23.94
C PHE A 1061 -5.67 -18.22 23.01
N ASN A 1062 -5.73 -17.97 21.71
CA ASN A 1062 -5.64 -18.99 20.68
C ASN A 1062 -4.38 -18.79 19.84
N TRP A 1063 -3.45 -19.75 19.92
CA TRP A 1063 -2.21 -19.78 19.17
C TRP A 1063 -2.38 -20.72 17.98
N VAL A 1064 -2.14 -20.25 16.76
CA VAL A 1064 -2.40 -21.03 15.55
C VAL A 1064 -1.11 -21.26 14.76
N CYS A 1065 -0.84 -22.52 14.47
CA CYS A 1065 0.24 -22.96 13.59
C CYS A 1065 -0.35 -23.59 12.32
N PHE A 1066 -0.16 -22.95 11.17
CA PHE A 1066 -0.59 -23.52 9.87
C PHE A 1066 0.38 -24.61 9.41
N VAL A 1067 -0.16 -25.69 8.87
CA VAL A 1067 0.61 -26.82 8.33
C VAL A 1067 0.06 -27.12 6.95
N ASP A 1068 0.91 -27.09 5.92
CA ASP A 1068 0.49 -27.34 4.54
C ASP A 1068 0.15 -28.84 4.35
N ASP A 1069 -1.12 -29.11 4.01
CA ASP A 1069 -1.75 -30.40 3.68
C ASP A 1069 -1.00 -31.66 4.14
N LEU A 1070 -0.85 -31.83 5.46
CA LEU A 1070 -0.12 -32.97 6.02
C LEU A 1070 -0.80 -34.30 5.67
N HIS A 1071 -0.04 -35.31 5.25
CA HIS A 1071 -0.51 -36.67 5.00
C HIS A 1071 0.14 -37.65 5.98
N LEU A 1072 -0.55 -38.08 7.05
CA LEU A 1072 0.01 -38.97 8.08
C LEU A 1072 -0.14 -40.46 7.69
N HIS A 1073 0.95 -41.24 7.78
CA HIS A 1073 0.95 -42.68 7.46
C HIS A 1073 1.68 -43.56 8.52
N GLU A 1074 1.30 -43.44 9.79
CA GLU A 1074 1.69 -44.35 10.92
C GLU A 1074 3.12 -44.27 11.49
N PRO A 1075 3.65 -43.06 11.70
CA PRO A 1075 4.37 -42.86 12.97
C PRO A 1075 4.05 -41.52 13.62
N ASP A 1076 4.31 -41.44 14.93
CA ASP A 1076 4.21 -40.21 15.70
C ASP A 1076 5.05 -39.10 15.07
N GLN A 1077 4.46 -37.91 14.96
CA GLN A 1077 5.09 -36.70 14.47
C GLN A 1077 5.25 -35.71 15.61
N VAL A 1078 6.37 -34.99 15.60
CA VAL A 1078 6.67 -33.89 16.52
C VAL A 1078 6.50 -32.58 15.76
N LEU A 1079 5.59 -31.73 16.21
CA LEU A 1079 5.46 -30.35 15.75
C LEU A 1079 5.96 -29.42 16.85
N LEU A 1080 6.96 -28.62 16.53
CA LEU A 1080 7.44 -27.51 17.32
C LEU A 1080 7.08 -26.21 16.59
N TRP A 1081 6.50 -25.25 17.31
CA TRP A 1081 6.36 -23.91 16.78
C TRP A 1081 6.61 -22.86 17.86
N TYR A 1082 7.13 -21.72 17.43
CA TYR A 1082 7.39 -20.56 18.27
C TYR A 1082 6.56 -19.39 17.81
N ASP A 1083 5.90 -18.74 18.77
CA ASP A 1083 5.11 -17.53 18.53
C ASP A 1083 5.64 -16.35 19.38
N PRO A 1084 6.13 -15.26 18.76
CA PRO A 1084 6.68 -14.09 19.46
C PRO A 1084 5.60 -13.12 19.99
N CYS A 1085 4.30 -13.40 19.81
CA CYS A 1085 3.23 -12.41 20.01
C CYS A 1085 2.89 -12.02 21.46
N ILE A 1086 3.64 -12.43 22.49
CA ILE A 1086 3.37 -12.02 23.89
C ILE A 1086 3.34 -10.48 24.03
N LYS A 1087 4.18 -9.75 23.29
CA LYS A 1087 4.19 -8.27 23.32
C LYS A 1087 3.18 -7.59 22.38
N ALA A 1088 2.79 -8.22 21.28
CA ALA A 1088 1.69 -7.70 20.43
C ALA A 1088 0.36 -7.69 21.20
N LEU A 1089 0.19 -8.62 22.15
CA LEU A 1089 -0.92 -8.66 23.09
C LEU A 1089 -0.90 -7.52 24.14
N LYS A 1090 0.16 -6.71 24.21
CA LYS A 1090 0.20 -5.44 24.99
C LYS A 1090 -0.34 -4.24 24.20
N GLY A 1091 -0.65 -4.41 22.91
CA GLY A 1091 -1.02 -3.34 21.98
C GLY A 1091 -2.40 -3.55 21.37
N ASP A 1092 -3.43 -3.60 22.21
CA ASP A 1092 -4.73 -3.02 21.87
C ASP A 1092 -4.93 -1.85 22.84
N GLY A 1093 -5.21 -0.67 22.30
CA GLY A 1093 -4.98 0.63 22.93
C GLY A 1093 -5.93 1.01 24.07
N SER A 1094 -6.16 0.12 25.04
CA SER A 1094 -6.88 0.44 26.27
C SER A 1094 -6.04 0.11 27.51
N ASP A 1095 -5.80 1.17 28.27
CA ASP A 1095 -5.35 1.24 29.67
C ASP A 1095 -3.85 1.16 30.01
N LYS A 1096 -3.46 2.22 30.72
CA LYS A 1096 -2.31 2.29 31.61
C LYS A 1096 -2.53 1.29 32.75
N GLU A 1097 -2.12 0.05 32.56
CA GLU A 1097 -1.66 -0.79 33.65
C GLU A 1097 -0.35 -1.44 33.21
N GLU A 1098 0.76 -0.90 33.71
CA GLU A 1098 1.90 -1.76 33.99
C GLU A 1098 1.36 -2.93 34.84
N ASP A 1099 1.70 -4.15 34.44
CA ASP A 1099 1.49 -5.40 35.20
C ASP A 1099 0.21 -6.24 34.97
N TRP A 1100 -0.52 -6.09 33.86
CA TRP A 1100 -1.64 -7.01 33.55
C TRP A 1100 -1.24 -8.50 33.46
N PHE A 1101 0.00 -8.80 33.07
CA PHE A 1101 0.52 -10.16 33.02
C PHE A 1101 0.92 -10.68 34.41
N SER A 1102 1.37 -9.82 35.34
CA SER A 1102 1.83 -10.28 36.66
C SER A 1102 0.71 -10.82 37.54
N LYS A 1103 -0.55 -10.47 37.26
CA LYS A 1103 -1.71 -10.94 38.03
C LYS A 1103 -2.04 -12.42 37.82
N TYR A 1104 -1.56 -13.05 36.74
CA TYR A 1104 -1.78 -14.48 36.49
C TYR A 1104 -0.67 -15.32 37.10
N SER A 1105 -1.07 -16.34 37.84
CA SER A 1105 -0.22 -17.26 38.58
C SER A 1105 -0.12 -18.63 37.93
N SER A 1106 -1.09 -18.99 37.09
CA SER A 1106 -1.13 -20.28 36.39
C SER A 1106 -1.67 -20.15 34.98
N ALA A 1107 -1.24 -21.06 34.10
CA ALA A 1107 -1.75 -21.19 32.74
C ALA A 1107 -2.03 -22.66 32.42
N SER A 1108 -3.16 -22.93 31.77
CA SER A 1108 -3.40 -24.21 31.11
C SER A 1108 -3.36 -24.03 29.59
N PHE A 1109 -2.89 -25.05 28.88
CA PHE A 1109 -2.69 -25.07 27.44
C PHE A 1109 -3.37 -26.31 26.89
N GLN A 1110 -4.29 -26.15 25.94
CA GLN A 1110 -5.03 -27.24 25.31
C GLN A 1110 -4.77 -27.27 23.81
N PHE A 1111 -4.32 -28.41 23.31
CA PHE A 1111 -3.88 -28.59 21.94
C PHE A 1111 -4.88 -29.42 21.16
N TYR A 1112 -5.29 -28.92 19.98
CA TYR A 1112 -6.16 -29.66 19.09
C TYR A 1112 -5.92 -29.30 17.61
N PRO A 1113 -6.05 -30.26 16.69
CA PRO A 1113 -5.98 -30.00 15.25
C PRO A 1113 -7.28 -29.32 14.76
N GLN A 1114 -7.17 -28.30 13.88
CA GLN A 1114 -8.34 -27.63 13.28
C GLN A 1114 -8.37 -27.86 11.77
N ARG A 1115 -9.51 -28.32 11.23
CA ARG A 1115 -9.62 -28.86 9.86
C ARG A 1115 -10.62 -28.12 8.96
N TRP A 1116 -10.44 -28.25 7.64
CA TRP A 1116 -11.47 -27.97 6.64
C TRP A 1116 -12.59 -29.04 6.67
N ARG A 1117 -13.82 -28.61 6.34
CA ARG A 1117 -15.10 -29.34 6.40
C ARG A 1117 -15.02 -30.89 6.19
N LYS A 1118 -15.73 -31.64 7.06
CA LYS A 1118 -16.25 -33.04 6.95
C LYS A 1118 -15.42 -34.29 7.38
N PHE A 1119 -14.20 -34.21 7.91
CA PHE A 1119 -13.52 -35.40 8.49
C PHE A 1119 -12.99 -35.15 9.90
N GLN A 1120 -13.74 -35.53 10.93
CA GLN A 1120 -13.57 -35.05 12.31
C GLN A 1120 -12.86 -36.00 13.30
N LYS A 1121 -12.46 -37.22 12.93
CA LYS A 1121 -12.11 -38.27 13.94
C LYS A 1121 -10.84 -39.08 13.71
N HIS A 1122 -9.73 -38.51 13.22
CA HIS A 1122 -8.55 -39.34 12.87
C HIS A 1122 -7.17 -38.78 13.24
N CYS A 1123 -7.03 -37.81 14.16
CA CYS A 1123 -5.71 -37.39 14.64
C CYS A 1123 -5.76 -37.03 16.12
N ASN A 1124 -4.83 -37.58 16.90
CA ASN A 1124 -4.77 -37.41 18.34
C ASN A 1124 -3.40 -36.88 18.78
N VAL A 1125 -3.39 -35.91 19.70
CA VAL A 1125 -2.18 -35.42 20.37
C VAL A 1125 -1.90 -36.33 21.57
N LYS A 1126 -0.76 -37.02 21.55
CA LYS A 1126 -0.32 -37.96 22.58
C LYS A 1126 0.44 -37.29 23.71
N LYS A 1127 1.24 -36.27 23.38
CA LYS A 1127 2.07 -35.52 24.33
C LYS A 1127 2.05 -34.06 23.94
N CYS A 1128 2.11 -33.18 24.93
CA CYS A 1128 2.29 -31.76 24.70
C CYS A 1128 3.29 -31.18 25.71
N GLY A 1129 3.98 -30.13 25.29
CA GLY A 1129 4.99 -29.44 26.06
C GLY A 1129 5.02 -27.96 25.72
N VAL A 1130 5.38 -27.16 26.71
CA VAL A 1130 5.43 -25.70 26.62
C VAL A 1130 6.77 -25.22 27.16
N LEU A 1131 7.35 -24.23 26.49
CA LEU A 1131 8.56 -23.55 26.93
C LEU A 1131 8.34 -22.05 26.85
N LEU A 1132 8.41 -21.39 28.00
CA LEU A 1132 8.42 -19.93 28.09
C LEU A 1132 9.82 -19.44 27.71
N LEU A 1133 9.92 -18.50 26.77
CA LEU A 1133 11.19 -17.98 26.23
C LEU A 1133 11.36 -16.49 26.40
#